data_AF-A0A3D0VVA0-F1
#
_entry.id   AF-A0A3D0VVA0-F1
#
_cell.length_a   1.000
_cell.length_b   1.000
_cell.length_c   1.000
_cell.angle_alpha   90.00
_cell.angle_beta   90.00
_cell.angle_gamma   90.00
#
_symmetry.space_group_name_H-M   'P 1'
#
loop_
_entity.id
_entity.type
_entity.pdbx_description
1 polymer ?
#
loop_
_entity_poly.entity_id
_entity_poly.type
_entity_poly.pdbx_seq_one_letter_code
_entity_poly.pdbx_strand_id
1 'polypeptide(L)'
;MRRPMKNMNRLIVFAAIFITAVSSCRAQSDIEDFFRPRMPEQIDTIYYPFYNGVQMIEVDHLAYWDRKIFFLEQSQPRAMSYSMLEPPPPPNEYFFRDSTGNIINAYNTFWSLESLNALFKDVPLDKRSNNLMHQLIPTHAGKTAFSDGVWPYSPQPMNFFNGFYKVYNFSNVDTAHKSDLYFQGDFSPFTNCTVGLIDSFGNIKVPIKYEALWPLRNNLLVQLNGKWGVMDKEQKEIIPIEYDSYNWESQELISFVKNGKIKKHYRIDKSIVRTIGDYDEIINPENINQYPVTMVKKDGRIGFIDSSYTEVMAPVYEVCESFYASDLKLARVFRDGHWGYINKHAKEVIPCRFEDSENFGRDGYALVQFEGERFCIDTLGDRIQACDHMVQWRKTIGNIVNRGYLYGLTDSVGIVVLPVIYDQLYKMPGEDFYRLSRNKQIGLADKSGKIILPCVYEEIGQFWKDKNIALLRRDTMFGVIDSNFRIIIPCEYELVQFDLTGNLIFKKNGLFGLMDIETNILIPPLYQQFNGFRQIMYTKDPNPYSMVLRDSLYGYINIKGKEIIPCKYKHLGYEIHNNRVFYQENNKYGFLDTTGKAVVAPVYDRVFDFITDVTAVQRGSKWALIDGKGKLITEFIYDMIVGHTWYDQQFVVVYQNNKCGVIDKKGKLILPIEYEAIHDFSQATGLKPEFRVTKNGSTYWENVL
;
A
#
# COMPACT_ATOMS: atom_id res chain seq x y z
N MET A 1 -40.17 20.45 -8.31
CA MET A 1 -40.29 20.29 -9.77
C MET A 1 -39.72 18.95 -10.16
N ARG A 2 -40.56 18.09 -10.76
CA ARG A 2 -40.28 16.69 -11.08
C ARG A 2 -39.49 16.60 -12.40
N ARG A 3 -38.46 15.74 -12.46
CA ARG A 3 -37.69 15.39 -13.67
C ARG A 3 -38.58 14.66 -14.70
N PRO A 4 -38.39 14.86 -16.02
CA PRO A 4 -39.12 14.07 -17.03
C PRO A 4 -38.41 12.72 -17.28
N MET A 5 -39.21 11.65 -17.34
CA MET A 5 -38.80 10.30 -17.73
C MET A 5 -38.52 10.23 -19.24
N LYS A 6 -37.34 9.74 -19.64
CA LYS A 6 -36.96 9.48 -21.04
C LYS A 6 -36.97 7.98 -21.42
N ASN A 7 -37.66 7.13 -20.65
CA ASN A 7 -37.69 5.67 -20.88
C ASN A 7 -39.06 5.10 -21.33
N MET A 8 -40.05 5.94 -21.65
CA MET A 8 -41.43 5.47 -21.90
C MET A 8 -41.73 5.03 -23.35
N ASN A 9 -40.80 5.19 -24.30
CA ASN A 9 -41.06 4.89 -25.72
C ASN A 9 -40.77 3.45 -26.17
N ARG A 10 -40.09 2.62 -25.37
CA ARG A 10 -39.81 1.22 -25.75
C ARG A 10 -40.90 0.23 -25.31
N LEU A 11 -41.60 0.50 -24.21
CA LEU A 11 -42.70 -0.35 -23.73
C LEU A 11 -43.96 -0.25 -24.62
N ILE A 12 -44.22 0.93 -25.20
CA ILE A 12 -45.42 1.19 -25.99
C ILE A 12 -45.38 0.46 -27.35
N VAL A 13 -44.18 0.26 -27.92
CA VAL A 13 -44.00 -0.48 -29.19
C VAL A 13 -44.24 -1.98 -28.97
N PHE A 14 -43.77 -2.55 -27.85
CA PHE A 14 -44.02 -3.96 -27.51
C PHE A 14 -45.49 -4.25 -27.20
N ALA A 15 -46.19 -3.32 -26.53
CA ALA A 15 -47.62 -3.46 -26.25
C ALA A 15 -48.49 -3.37 -27.52
N ALA A 16 -48.11 -2.54 -28.50
CA ALA A 16 -48.86 -2.37 -29.75
C ALA A 16 -48.77 -3.58 -30.69
N ILE A 17 -47.62 -4.29 -30.70
CA ILE A 17 -47.42 -5.54 -31.46
C ILE A 17 -48.24 -6.68 -30.84
N PHE A 18 -48.32 -6.74 -29.51
CA PHE A 18 -49.11 -7.74 -28.81
C PHE A 18 -50.62 -7.61 -29.06
N ILE A 19 -51.15 -6.38 -29.12
CA ILE A 19 -52.59 -6.14 -29.30
C ILE A 19 -53.03 -6.43 -30.74
N THR A 20 -52.17 -6.24 -31.74
CA THR A 20 -52.50 -6.52 -33.15
C THR A 20 -52.50 -8.02 -33.48
N ALA A 21 -51.67 -8.82 -32.82
CA ALA A 21 -51.60 -10.27 -33.03
C ALA A 21 -52.82 -11.04 -32.44
N VAL A 22 -53.40 -10.54 -31.35
CA VAL A 22 -54.51 -11.22 -30.65
C VAL A 22 -55.84 -11.08 -31.41
N SER A 23 -55.98 -10.09 -32.29
CA SER A 23 -57.21 -9.83 -33.04
C SER A 23 -57.42 -10.67 -34.31
N SER A 24 -56.43 -11.45 -34.77
CA SER A 24 -56.48 -12.12 -36.09
C SER A 24 -56.49 -13.66 -36.09
N CYS A 25 -56.44 -14.36 -34.96
CA CYS A 25 -56.41 -15.84 -34.95
C CYS A 25 -57.52 -16.46 -34.09
N ARG A 26 -58.40 -17.24 -34.75
CA ARG A 26 -59.42 -18.11 -34.14
C ARG A 26 -58.94 -19.56 -34.21
N ALA A 27 -58.05 -19.97 -33.31
CA ALA A 27 -57.84 -21.33 -32.83
C ALA A 27 -56.56 -21.32 -31.97
N GLN A 28 -56.60 -21.98 -30.81
CA GLN A 28 -55.47 -22.05 -29.89
C GLN A 28 -54.25 -22.78 -30.49
N SER A 29 -54.46 -23.61 -31.51
CA SER A 29 -53.41 -24.30 -32.28
C SER A 29 -52.59 -23.37 -33.19
N ASP A 30 -53.14 -22.24 -33.65
CA ASP A 30 -52.44 -21.36 -34.60
C ASP A 30 -51.53 -20.33 -33.89
N ILE A 31 -51.77 -20.06 -32.61
CA ILE A 31 -50.90 -19.20 -31.78
C ILE A 31 -49.60 -19.94 -31.43
N GLU A 32 -49.65 -21.25 -31.18
CA GLU A 32 -48.44 -22.04 -30.92
C GLU A 32 -47.51 -22.10 -32.14
N ASP A 33 -48.04 -22.19 -33.36
CA ASP A 33 -47.23 -22.16 -34.58
C ASP A 33 -46.76 -20.73 -34.97
N PHE A 34 -47.48 -19.68 -34.56
CA PHE A 34 -47.06 -18.28 -34.79
C PHE A 34 -45.93 -17.83 -33.84
N PHE A 35 -45.88 -18.41 -32.64
CA PHE A 35 -44.84 -18.15 -31.64
C PHE A 35 -43.71 -19.19 -31.62
N ARG A 36 -43.73 -20.21 -32.49
CA ARG A 36 -42.56 -21.06 -32.76
C ARG A 36 -41.58 -20.29 -33.67
N PRO A 37 -40.47 -19.74 -33.15
CA PRO A 37 -39.44 -19.17 -34.00
C PRO A 37 -38.76 -20.33 -34.71
N ARG A 38 -38.50 -20.16 -36.00
CA ARG A 38 -37.68 -21.09 -36.78
C ARG A 38 -36.24 -20.90 -36.32
N MET A 39 -35.64 -21.94 -35.75
CA MET A 39 -34.18 -22.06 -35.82
C MET A 39 -33.75 -21.77 -37.26
N PRO A 40 -32.65 -21.05 -37.50
CA PRO A 40 -31.50 -20.86 -36.60
C PRO A 40 -31.32 -19.42 -36.04
N GLU A 41 -32.25 -18.50 -36.25
CA GLU A 41 -32.07 -17.06 -35.91
C GLU A 41 -32.77 -16.59 -34.62
N GLN A 42 -33.20 -17.53 -33.77
CA GLN A 42 -33.91 -17.21 -32.53
C GLN A 42 -33.01 -16.46 -31.55
N ILE A 43 -33.60 -15.55 -30.77
CA ILE A 43 -32.88 -14.75 -29.76
C ILE A 43 -32.22 -15.63 -28.69
N ASP A 44 -32.82 -16.78 -28.39
CA ASP A 44 -32.39 -17.79 -27.41
C ASP A 44 -31.52 -18.91 -28.01
N THR A 45 -31.07 -18.76 -29.26
CA THR A 45 -30.04 -19.64 -29.83
C THR A 45 -28.64 -19.15 -29.45
N ILE A 46 -27.86 -20.02 -28.81
CA ILE A 46 -26.50 -19.76 -28.34
C ILE A 46 -25.51 -20.49 -29.25
N TYR A 47 -24.60 -19.72 -29.86
CA TYR A 47 -23.50 -20.21 -30.66
C TYR A 47 -22.20 -20.19 -29.85
N TYR A 48 -21.65 -21.37 -29.59
CA TYR A 48 -20.36 -21.54 -28.89
C TYR A 48 -19.18 -21.37 -29.86
N PRO A 49 -17.96 -21.06 -29.38
CA PRO A 49 -16.79 -21.08 -30.24
C PRO A 49 -16.48 -22.53 -30.68
N PHE A 50 -15.87 -22.68 -31.86
CA PHE A 50 -15.37 -23.97 -32.33
C PHE A 50 -14.29 -24.51 -31.39
N TYR A 51 -14.35 -25.82 -31.15
CA TYR A 51 -13.33 -26.58 -30.45
C TYR A 51 -13.06 -27.88 -31.20
N ASN A 52 -11.78 -28.14 -31.54
CA ASN A 52 -11.37 -29.29 -32.36
C ASN A 52 -12.21 -29.48 -33.64
N GLY A 53 -12.57 -28.38 -34.31
CA GLY A 53 -13.31 -28.41 -35.58
C GLY A 53 -14.82 -28.62 -35.46
N VAL A 54 -15.37 -28.64 -34.24
CA VAL A 54 -16.81 -28.76 -33.97
C VAL A 54 -17.30 -27.57 -33.15
N GLN A 55 -18.45 -27.02 -33.52
CA GLN A 55 -19.17 -25.97 -32.81
C GLN A 55 -20.45 -26.55 -32.21
N MET A 56 -20.69 -26.25 -30.93
CA MET A 56 -21.96 -26.52 -30.30
C MET A 56 -22.92 -25.34 -30.51
N ILE A 57 -24.20 -25.66 -30.72
CA ILE A 57 -25.30 -24.71 -30.82
C ILE A 57 -26.37 -25.19 -29.83
N GLU A 58 -26.76 -24.32 -28.91
CA GLU A 58 -27.81 -24.61 -27.94
C GLU A 58 -29.04 -23.77 -28.26
N VAL A 59 -30.22 -24.38 -28.28
CA VAL A 59 -31.48 -23.67 -28.37
C VAL A 59 -32.23 -23.84 -27.06
N ASP A 60 -32.33 -22.73 -26.33
CA ASP A 60 -33.04 -22.67 -25.06
C ASP A 60 -34.53 -22.40 -25.30
N HIS A 61 -35.37 -23.31 -24.81
CA HIS A 61 -36.83 -23.24 -24.94
C HIS A 61 -37.53 -22.68 -23.69
N LEU A 62 -36.80 -22.46 -22.59
CA LEU A 62 -37.37 -22.10 -21.29
C LEU A 62 -37.61 -20.60 -21.09
N ALA A 63 -37.12 -19.74 -22.00
CA ALA A 63 -37.24 -18.30 -21.85
C ALA A 63 -38.69 -17.78 -21.82
N TYR A 64 -39.68 -18.59 -22.22
CA TYR A 64 -41.06 -18.11 -22.38
C TYR A 64 -42.09 -18.56 -21.32
N TRP A 65 -41.91 -19.64 -20.53
CA TRP A 65 -43.08 -20.20 -19.78
C TRP A 65 -42.96 -20.61 -18.31
N ASP A 66 -41.80 -20.63 -17.62
CA ASP A 66 -41.87 -20.91 -16.16
C ASP A 66 -40.75 -20.30 -15.32
N ARG A 67 -41.12 -19.51 -14.29
CA ARG A 67 -40.21 -18.85 -13.34
C ARG A 67 -39.70 -19.79 -12.25
N LYS A 68 -39.41 -21.04 -12.60
CA LYS A 68 -38.73 -22.01 -11.73
C LYS A 68 -37.41 -22.40 -12.39
N ILE A 69 -36.37 -21.65 -12.04
CA ILE A 69 -34.98 -21.98 -12.39
C ILE A 69 -34.68 -23.33 -11.73
N PHE A 70 -34.72 -24.40 -12.52
CA PHE A 70 -34.22 -25.70 -12.09
C PHE A 70 -32.70 -25.64 -12.06
N PHE A 71 -32.16 -25.53 -10.85
CA PHE A 71 -30.73 -25.70 -10.56
C PHE A 71 -30.38 -27.17 -10.76
N LEU A 72 -30.00 -27.55 -11.98
CA LEU A 72 -29.61 -28.91 -12.33
C LEU A 72 -28.10 -28.99 -12.54
N GLU A 73 -27.52 -30.09 -12.04
CA GLU A 73 -26.11 -30.44 -11.98
C GLU A 73 -25.47 -30.71 -13.37
N GLN A 74 -25.63 -29.81 -14.35
CA GLN A 74 -24.97 -29.93 -15.65
C GLN A 74 -23.92 -28.88 -15.90
N SER A 75 -22.68 -29.36 -15.92
CA SER A 75 -21.55 -28.58 -16.39
C SER A 75 -20.43 -29.54 -16.79
N GLN A 76 -20.74 -30.40 -17.76
CA GLN A 76 -19.71 -31.00 -18.58
C GLN A 76 -18.99 -29.84 -19.32
N PRO A 77 -17.65 -29.83 -19.37
CA PRO A 77 -16.88 -28.81 -20.08
C PRO A 77 -17.33 -28.68 -21.55
N ARG A 78 -17.85 -27.50 -21.93
CA ARG A 78 -18.44 -27.23 -23.27
C ARG A 78 -17.40 -27.07 -24.39
N ALA A 79 -16.15 -27.41 -24.10
CA ALA A 79 -15.02 -27.51 -25.03
C ALA A 79 -14.38 -28.91 -24.93
N MET A 80 -15.21 -29.96 -24.94
CA MET A 80 -14.76 -31.34 -25.11
C MET A 80 -15.01 -31.81 -26.54
N SER A 81 -14.31 -32.87 -26.96
CA SER A 81 -14.72 -33.62 -28.15
C SER A 81 -16.19 -34.03 -27.99
N TYR A 82 -17.03 -33.81 -29.01
CA TYR A 82 -18.45 -34.16 -28.93
C TYR A 82 -18.69 -35.65 -28.61
N SER A 83 -17.71 -36.51 -28.94
CA SER A 83 -17.71 -37.94 -28.60
C SER A 83 -17.62 -38.25 -27.10
N MET A 84 -17.30 -37.25 -26.28
CA MET A 84 -17.14 -37.37 -24.83
C MET A 84 -18.31 -36.74 -24.06
N LEU A 85 -19.30 -36.15 -24.74
CA LEU A 85 -20.46 -35.54 -24.11
C LEU A 85 -21.53 -36.60 -23.81
N GLU A 86 -21.89 -36.73 -22.54
CA GLU A 86 -23.12 -37.42 -22.15
C GLU A 86 -24.34 -36.66 -22.68
N PRO A 87 -25.49 -37.33 -22.93
CA PRO A 87 -26.69 -36.66 -23.42
C PRO A 87 -27.06 -35.51 -22.48
N PRO A 88 -27.07 -34.25 -22.96
CA PRO A 88 -27.44 -33.14 -22.12
C PRO A 88 -28.92 -33.26 -21.72
N PRO A 89 -29.30 -32.76 -20.54
CA PRO A 89 -30.67 -32.81 -20.02
C PRO A 89 -31.71 -32.18 -20.98
N PRO A 90 -32.93 -32.70 -21.00
CA PRO A 90 -34.07 -31.92 -21.45
C PRO A 90 -34.32 -30.72 -20.51
N PRO A 91 -34.91 -29.61 -20.98
CA PRO A 91 -35.65 -29.48 -22.24
C PRO A 91 -34.90 -28.79 -23.40
N ASN A 92 -33.63 -28.41 -23.25
CA ASN A 92 -32.89 -27.68 -24.30
C ASN A 92 -32.49 -28.61 -25.45
N GLU A 93 -32.51 -28.08 -26.67
CA GLU A 93 -31.99 -28.77 -27.86
C GLU A 93 -30.54 -28.38 -28.11
N TYR A 94 -29.72 -29.37 -28.48
CA TYR A 94 -28.29 -29.18 -28.70
C TYR A 94 -27.89 -29.74 -30.06
N PHE A 95 -27.18 -28.94 -30.86
CA PHE A 95 -26.69 -29.33 -32.17
C PHE A 95 -25.17 -29.17 -32.24
N PHE A 96 -24.52 -30.07 -32.95
CA PHE A 96 -23.09 -30.07 -33.16
C PHE A 96 -22.81 -29.93 -34.64
N ARG A 97 -22.14 -28.84 -35.00
CA ARG A 97 -21.83 -28.46 -36.37
C ARG A 97 -20.33 -28.60 -36.63
N ASP A 98 -19.93 -29.23 -37.72
CA ASP A 98 -18.53 -29.28 -38.13
C ASP A 98 -18.06 -27.98 -38.82
N SER A 99 -16.77 -27.90 -39.10
CA SER A 99 -16.15 -26.75 -39.80
C SER A 99 -16.62 -26.53 -41.24
N THR A 100 -17.41 -27.44 -41.82
CA THR A 100 -18.05 -27.26 -43.14
C THR A 100 -19.47 -26.70 -43.04
N GLY A 101 -20.00 -26.58 -41.82
CA GLY A 101 -21.35 -26.09 -41.55
C GLY A 101 -22.39 -27.19 -41.41
N ASN A 102 -21.99 -28.46 -41.48
CA ASN A 102 -22.91 -29.57 -41.37
C ASN A 102 -23.16 -29.94 -39.90
N ILE A 103 -24.43 -30.11 -39.52
CA ILE A 103 -24.86 -30.70 -38.27
C ILE A 103 -24.55 -32.21 -38.30
N ILE A 104 -23.58 -32.61 -37.49
CA ILE A 104 -23.04 -33.97 -37.38
C ILE A 104 -23.65 -34.76 -36.22
N ASN A 105 -24.25 -34.08 -35.24
CA ASN A 105 -24.92 -34.71 -34.11
C ASN A 105 -25.97 -33.77 -33.48
N ALA A 106 -26.97 -34.33 -32.81
CA ALA A 106 -28.01 -33.57 -32.13
C ALA A 106 -28.59 -34.34 -30.93
N TYR A 107 -29.02 -33.61 -29.89
CA TYR A 107 -29.70 -34.17 -28.72
C TYR A 107 -31.00 -33.43 -28.40
N ASN A 108 -31.93 -34.16 -27.76
CA ASN A 108 -33.24 -33.68 -27.28
C ASN A 108 -34.14 -33.09 -28.37
N THR A 109 -33.90 -33.45 -29.62
CA THR A 109 -34.61 -32.92 -30.79
C THR A 109 -35.38 -34.03 -31.52
N PHE A 110 -36.52 -33.66 -32.10
CA PHE A 110 -37.28 -34.54 -33.00
C PHE A 110 -36.88 -34.38 -34.47
N TRP A 111 -35.99 -33.43 -34.79
CA TRP A 111 -35.54 -33.15 -36.14
C TRP A 111 -34.46 -34.16 -36.59
N SER A 112 -34.55 -34.66 -37.83
CA SER A 112 -33.48 -35.46 -38.41
C SER A 112 -32.26 -34.59 -38.73
N LEU A 113 -31.07 -35.19 -38.78
CA LEU A 113 -29.84 -34.49 -39.20
C LEU A 113 -29.97 -33.87 -40.59
N GLU A 114 -30.69 -34.51 -41.52
CA GLU A 114 -30.94 -33.97 -42.87
C GLU A 114 -31.74 -32.65 -42.80
N SER A 115 -32.82 -32.63 -42.01
CA SER A 115 -33.63 -31.43 -41.80
C SER A 115 -32.85 -30.33 -41.09
N LEU A 116 -32.03 -30.67 -40.09
CA LEU A 116 -31.18 -29.72 -39.39
C LEU A 116 -30.10 -29.13 -40.32
N ASN A 117 -29.48 -29.95 -41.17
CA ASN A 117 -28.52 -29.50 -42.17
C ASN A 117 -29.14 -28.53 -43.18
N ALA A 118 -30.37 -28.80 -43.64
CA ALA A 118 -31.10 -27.88 -44.50
C ALA A 118 -31.40 -26.54 -43.79
N LEU A 119 -31.72 -26.59 -42.49
CA LEU A 119 -32.09 -25.43 -41.69
C LEU A 119 -30.88 -24.54 -41.35
N PHE A 120 -29.72 -25.13 -41.07
CA PHE A 120 -28.48 -24.42 -40.70
C PHE A 120 -27.58 -24.07 -41.88
N LYS A 121 -27.96 -24.46 -43.11
CA LYS A 121 -27.13 -24.32 -44.33
C LYS A 121 -26.58 -22.91 -44.56
N ASP A 122 -27.43 -21.89 -44.34
CA ASP A 122 -27.07 -20.49 -44.61
C ASP A 122 -26.59 -19.74 -43.36
N VAL A 123 -26.39 -20.45 -42.25
CA VAL A 123 -25.90 -19.86 -41.00
C VAL A 123 -24.38 -19.71 -41.08
N PRO A 124 -23.82 -18.49 -40.96
CA PRO A 124 -22.37 -18.30 -40.98
C PRO A 124 -21.67 -19.13 -39.90
N LEU A 125 -20.47 -19.62 -40.18
CA LEU A 125 -19.65 -20.35 -39.20
C LEU A 125 -19.24 -19.47 -38.02
N ASP A 126 -19.03 -18.19 -38.28
CA ASP A 126 -18.69 -17.18 -37.30
C ASP A 126 -19.92 -16.54 -36.63
N LYS A 127 -21.14 -17.03 -36.89
CA LYS A 127 -22.39 -16.53 -36.31
C LYS A 127 -22.26 -16.47 -34.79
N ARG A 128 -22.72 -15.34 -34.25
CA ARG A 128 -22.63 -14.99 -32.83
C ARG A 128 -24.02 -14.99 -32.21
N SER A 129 -24.09 -15.34 -30.92
CA SER A 129 -25.33 -15.26 -30.14
C SER A 129 -25.81 -13.81 -30.03
N ASN A 130 -27.09 -13.56 -30.33
CA ASN A 130 -27.69 -12.21 -30.41
C ASN A 130 -28.56 -11.88 -29.19
N ASN A 131 -28.14 -12.25 -27.98
CA ASN A 131 -29.08 -12.22 -26.84
C ASN A 131 -28.88 -11.01 -25.89
N LEU A 132 -29.98 -10.28 -25.64
CA LEU A 132 -30.10 -9.19 -24.67
C LEU A 132 -30.36 -9.74 -23.24
N MET A 133 -30.89 -10.95 -23.11
CA MET A 133 -31.37 -11.55 -21.85
C MET A 133 -30.29 -12.25 -21.00
N HIS A 134 -29.22 -12.77 -21.63
CA HIS A 134 -28.06 -13.33 -20.90
C HIS A 134 -27.24 -12.28 -20.16
N GLN A 135 -27.57 -10.98 -20.30
CA GLN A 135 -27.08 -9.91 -19.43
C GLN A 135 -27.43 -10.12 -17.95
N LEU A 136 -28.42 -10.98 -17.65
CA LEU A 136 -29.05 -11.07 -16.33
C LEU A 136 -28.90 -12.44 -15.63
N ILE A 137 -28.26 -13.44 -16.25
CA ILE A 137 -28.22 -14.82 -15.73
C ILE A 137 -26.77 -15.32 -15.59
N PRO A 138 -26.31 -15.69 -14.38
CA PRO A 138 -24.98 -16.28 -14.18
C PRO A 138 -24.90 -17.72 -14.71
N THR A 139 -23.77 -18.12 -15.30
CA THR A 139 -23.52 -19.49 -15.75
C THR A 139 -22.95 -20.37 -14.63
N HIS A 140 -23.47 -21.58 -14.49
CA HIS A 140 -22.95 -22.60 -13.58
C HIS A 140 -21.84 -23.42 -14.24
N ALA A 141 -20.70 -23.60 -13.57
CA ALA A 141 -19.64 -24.51 -13.97
C ALA A 141 -19.26 -25.43 -12.80
N GLY A 142 -19.23 -26.74 -13.04
CA GLY A 142 -18.99 -27.78 -12.06
C GLY A 142 -17.57 -28.29 -12.13
N LYS A 143 -17.19 -29.13 -11.15
CA LYS A 143 -15.80 -29.56 -10.90
C LYS A 143 -15.05 -30.11 -12.11
N THR A 144 -15.74 -30.76 -13.06
CA THR A 144 -15.13 -31.35 -14.27
C THR A 144 -14.89 -30.35 -15.39
N ALA A 145 -15.40 -29.11 -15.31
CA ALA A 145 -15.33 -28.10 -16.37
C ALA A 145 -13.94 -27.47 -16.62
N PHE A 146 -12.91 -27.91 -15.90
CA PHE A 146 -11.62 -27.22 -15.78
C PHE A 146 -10.42 -28.08 -16.21
N SER A 147 -10.62 -29.10 -17.05
CA SER A 147 -9.54 -29.92 -17.62
C SER A 147 -8.75 -29.18 -18.72
N ASP A 148 -7.52 -29.64 -18.98
CA ASP A 148 -6.63 -29.06 -20.01
C ASP A 148 -7.32 -28.97 -21.38
N GLY A 149 -7.28 -27.79 -21.98
CA GLY A 149 -7.91 -27.49 -23.27
C GLY A 149 -9.36 -26.98 -23.18
N VAL A 150 -9.99 -27.04 -22.00
CA VAL A 150 -11.35 -26.51 -21.82
C VAL A 150 -11.33 -25.09 -21.26
N TRP A 151 -11.94 -24.18 -22.01
CA TRP A 151 -12.10 -22.79 -21.63
C TRP A 151 -13.51 -22.51 -21.11
N PRO A 152 -13.75 -22.39 -19.80
CA PRO A 152 -15.07 -21.96 -19.32
C PRO A 152 -15.29 -20.49 -19.73
N TYR A 153 -16.48 -20.21 -20.27
CA TYR A 153 -16.88 -18.89 -20.77
C TYR A 153 -17.49 -18.06 -19.65
N SER A 154 -17.17 -16.76 -19.60
CA SER A 154 -17.85 -15.80 -18.71
C SER A 154 -19.14 -15.30 -19.35
N PRO A 155 -20.27 -15.24 -18.63
CA PRO A 155 -21.57 -14.80 -19.15
C PRO A 155 -21.64 -13.31 -19.51
N GLN A 156 -20.52 -12.57 -19.49
CA GLN A 156 -20.50 -11.19 -19.94
C GLN A 156 -20.98 -11.13 -21.40
N PRO A 157 -21.91 -10.21 -21.74
CA PRO A 157 -22.38 -10.04 -23.10
C PRO A 157 -21.20 -9.90 -24.06
N MET A 158 -21.21 -10.64 -25.17
CA MET A 158 -20.21 -10.54 -26.23
C MET A 158 -20.01 -9.08 -26.72
N ASN A 159 -20.99 -8.20 -26.49
CA ASN A 159 -20.91 -6.76 -26.73
C ASN A 159 -19.79 -6.05 -25.94
N PHE A 160 -19.37 -6.55 -24.77
CA PHE A 160 -18.29 -5.95 -23.97
C PHE A 160 -16.90 -6.18 -24.57
N PHE A 161 -16.69 -7.28 -25.28
CA PHE A 161 -15.43 -7.56 -25.98
C PHE A 161 -15.53 -7.34 -27.50
N ASN A 162 -16.61 -6.74 -28.00
CA ASN A 162 -16.89 -6.53 -29.43
C ASN A 162 -16.89 -7.84 -30.24
N GLY A 163 -17.41 -8.91 -29.62
CA GLY A 163 -17.65 -10.21 -30.26
C GLY A 163 -16.52 -11.23 -30.20
N PHE A 164 -15.59 -11.09 -29.25
CA PHE A 164 -14.66 -12.16 -28.86
C PHE A 164 -15.14 -12.87 -27.59
N TYR A 165 -14.75 -14.14 -27.43
CA TYR A 165 -15.06 -14.95 -26.26
C TYR A 165 -13.93 -14.85 -25.23
N LYS A 166 -14.28 -14.51 -23.99
CA LYS A 166 -13.35 -14.50 -22.85
C LYS A 166 -13.15 -15.92 -22.35
N VAL A 167 -11.89 -16.33 -22.26
CA VAL A 167 -11.48 -17.70 -21.96
C VAL A 167 -10.41 -17.74 -20.88
N TYR A 168 -10.49 -18.72 -20.00
CA TYR A 168 -9.62 -18.86 -18.83
C TYR A 168 -8.85 -20.18 -18.84
N ASN A 169 -7.58 -20.14 -18.45
CA ASN A 169 -6.73 -21.30 -18.23
C ASN A 169 -6.63 -21.59 -16.73
N PHE A 170 -6.95 -22.83 -16.36
CA PHE A 170 -6.98 -23.35 -14.99
C PHE A 170 -5.91 -24.38 -14.69
N SER A 171 -4.98 -24.68 -15.60
CA SER A 171 -3.98 -25.75 -15.42
C SER A 171 -3.12 -25.59 -14.14
N ASN A 172 -3.06 -24.38 -13.57
CA ASN A 172 -2.33 -24.06 -12.34
C ASN A 172 -3.24 -23.69 -11.14
N VAL A 173 -4.53 -24.03 -11.20
CA VAL A 173 -5.53 -23.71 -10.16
C VAL A 173 -5.91 -24.99 -9.42
N ASP A 174 -5.80 -25.01 -8.08
CA ASP A 174 -6.31 -26.11 -7.26
C ASP A 174 -7.84 -26.04 -7.19
N THR A 175 -8.49 -26.89 -7.97
CA THR A 175 -9.96 -27.02 -8.05
C THR A 175 -10.52 -28.13 -7.14
N ALA A 176 -9.66 -28.88 -6.43
CA ALA A 176 -10.06 -30.09 -5.72
C ALA A 176 -11.02 -29.83 -4.54
N HIS A 177 -10.91 -28.66 -3.91
CA HIS A 177 -11.58 -28.34 -2.64
C HIS A 177 -12.79 -27.38 -2.74
N LYS A 178 -13.23 -26.97 -3.94
CA LYS A 178 -14.42 -26.10 -4.10
C LYS A 178 -15.56 -26.87 -4.78
N SER A 179 -16.65 -27.14 -4.05
CA SER A 179 -17.82 -27.88 -4.54
C SER A 179 -18.74 -27.06 -5.44
N ASP A 180 -18.79 -25.74 -5.24
CA ASP A 180 -19.74 -24.85 -5.92
C ASP A 180 -19.00 -23.65 -6.51
N LEU A 181 -18.71 -23.69 -7.82
CA LEU A 181 -18.02 -22.63 -8.53
C LEU A 181 -19.03 -21.77 -9.28
N TYR A 182 -19.62 -20.82 -8.58
CA TYR A 182 -20.46 -19.80 -9.21
C TYR A 182 -19.59 -18.71 -9.84
N PHE A 183 -19.68 -18.54 -11.17
CA PHE A 183 -19.27 -17.28 -11.80
C PHE A 183 -20.36 -16.23 -11.52
N GLN A 184 -20.37 -15.66 -10.30
CA GLN A 184 -21.21 -14.50 -10.00
C GLN A 184 -20.54 -13.25 -10.55
N GLY A 185 -20.88 -12.91 -11.79
CA GLY A 185 -20.56 -11.62 -12.39
C GLY A 185 -19.10 -11.43 -12.79
N ASP A 186 -18.61 -10.23 -12.52
CA ASP A 186 -17.46 -9.60 -13.19
C ASP A 186 -16.09 -10.22 -12.83
N PHE A 187 -15.94 -10.91 -11.70
CA PHE A 187 -14.62 -11.28 -11.15
C PHE A 187 -14.23 -12.75 -11.39
N SER A 188 -12.94 -13.02 -11.62
CA SER A 188 -12.36 -14.37 -11.50
C SER A 188 -11.99 -14.63 -10.03
N PRO A 189 -12.61 -15.60 -9.34
CA PRO A 189 -12.36 -15.87 -7.92
C PRO A 189 -11.13 -16.77 -7.66
N PHE A 190 -10.21 -16.90 -8.63
CA PHE A 190 -9.10 -17.85 -8.58
C PHE A 190 -7.74 -17.17 -8.74
N THR A 191 -6.89 -17.34 -7.73
CA THR A 191 -5.46 -17.03 -7.81
C THR A 191 -4.78 -17.98 -8.83
N ASN A 192 -3.78 -17.49 -9.56
CA ASN A 192 -3.03 -18.25 -10.60
C ASN A 192 -3.83 -18.70 -11.84
N CYS A 193 -5.06 -18.20 -12.02
CA CYS A 193 -5.80 -18.36 -13.27
C CYS A 193 -5.35 -17.29 -14.28
N THR A 194 -5.16 -17.68 -15.54
CA THR A 194 -4.85 -16.73 -16.62
C THR A 194 -6.00 -16.63 -17.60
N VAL A 195 -6.13 -15.49 -18.28
CA VAL A 195 -7.24 -15.15 -19.16
C VAL A 195 -6.76 -14.60 -20.49
N GLY A 196 -7.53 -14.86 -21.55
CA GLY A 196 -7.35 -14.28 -22.88
C GLY A 196 -8.66 -14.22 -23.67
N LEU A 197 -8.58 -13.95 -24.96
CA LEU A 197 -9.72 -13.84 -25.88
C LEU A 197 -9.54 -14.74 -27.11
N ILE A 198 -10.59 -15.42 -27.52
CA ILE A 198 -10.66 -16.20 -28.77
C ILE A 198 -11.76 -15.67 -29.70
N ASP A 199 -11.64 -15.93 -31.00
CA ASP A 199 -12.74 -15.73 -31.95
C ASP A 199 -13.71 -16.93 -31.99
N SER A 200 -14.77 -16.82 -32.79
CA SER A 200 -15.79 -17.87 -32.95
C SER A 200 -15.20 -19.20 -33.46
N PHE A 201 -14.01 -19.19 -34.07
CA PHE A 201 -13.35 -20.39 -34.56
C PHE A 201 -12.40 -21.02 -33.53
N GLY A 202 -12.31 -20.44 -32.33
CA GLY A 202 -11.37 -20.89 -31.30
C GLY A 202 -9.95 -20.36 -31.47
N ASN A 203 -9.70 -19.46 -32.45
CA ASN A 203 -8.37 -18.89 -32.61
C ASN A 203 -8.09 -17.86 -31.52
N ILE A 204 -6.91 -17.95 -30.91
CA ILE A 204 -6.44 -17.00 -29.91
C ILE A 204 -6.22 -15.63 -30.55
N LYS A 205 -6.96 -14.62 -30.09
CA LYS A 205 -6.82 -13.21 -30.49
C LYS A 205 -6.05 -12.40 -29.45
N VAL A 206 -6.29 -12.69 -28.18
CA VAL A 206 -5.50 -12.17 -27.06
C VAL A 206 -4.93 -13.39 -26.31
N PRO A 207 -3.60 -13.51 -26.19
CA PRO A 207 -2.94 -14.63 -25.52
C PRO A 207 -3.49 -14.88 -24.12
N ILE A 208 -3.66 -16.15 -23.76
CA ILE A 208 -4.13 -16.53 -22.44
C ILE A 208 -2.92 -16.54 -21.48
N LYS A 209 -2.55 -15.34 -21.03
CA LYS A 209 -1.42 -15.10 -20.12
C LYS A 209 -1.69 -14.01 -19.08
N TYR A 210 -2.80 -13.30 -19.19
CA TYR A 210 -3.11 -12.17 -18.32
C TYR A 210 -3.75 -12.68 -17.03
N GLU A 211 -3.45 -12.05 -15.90
CA GLU A 211 -4.07 -12.36 -14.60
C GLU A 211 -5.50 -11.79 -14.55
N ALA A 212 -5.71 -10.63 -15.18
CA ALA A 212 -7.01 -9.99 -15.31
C ALA A 212 -7.16 -9.35 -16.69
N LEU A 213 -8.39 -9.38 -17.22
CA LEU A 213 -8.74 -8.79 -18.52
C LEU A 213 -10.17 -8.28 -18.45
N TRP A 214 -10.31 -6.96 -18.59
CA TRP A 214 -11.55 -6.23 -18.40
C TRP A 214 -11.92 -5.43 -19.65
N PRO A 215 -13.20 -5.40 -20.03
CA PRO A 215 -13.65 -4.59 -21.14
C PRO A 215 -13.56 -3.11 -20.74
N LEU A 216 -12.83 -2.32 -21.52
CA LEU A 216 -12.69 -0.88 -21.34
C LEU A 216 -13.17 -0.15 -22.59
N ARG A 217 -14.49 -0.16 -22.80
CA ARG A 217 -15.13 0.31 -24.04
C ARG A 217 -14.51 -0.40 -25.26
N ASN A 218 -13.72 0.27 -26.12
CA ASN A 218 -13.04 -0.38 -27.25
C ASN A 218 -11.69 -1.00 -26.90
N ASN A 219 -11.15 -0.71 -25.72
CA ASN A 219 -9.85 -1.17 -25.25
C ASN A 219 -10.01 -2.25 -24.17
N LEU A 220 -8.89 -2.74 -23.65
CA LEU A 220 -8.81 -3.73 -22.59
C LEU A 220 -7.98 -3.18 -21.43
N LEU A 221 -8.57 -3.19 -20.23
CA LEU A 221 -7.81 -3.00 -19.00
C LEU A 221 -7.26 -4.36 -18.57
N VAL A 222 -5.95 -4.47 -18.42
CA VAL A 222 -5.26 -5.76 -18.25
C VAL A 222 -4.34 -5.75 -17.05
N GLN A 223 -4.15 -6.94 -16.47
CA GLN A 223 -3.14 -7.22 -15.46
C GLN A 223 -2.16 -8.30 -15.96
N LEU A 224 -0.86 -8.04 -15.85
CA LEU A 224 0.21 -8.98 -16.20
C LEU A 224 1.35 -8.84 -15.20
N ASN A 225 1.81 -9.95 -14.60
CA ASN A 225 2.87 -9.98 -13.59
C ASN A 225 2.56 -9.05 -12.39
N GLY A 226 1.31 -9.03 -11.94
CA GLY A 226 0.82 -8.15 -10.89
C GLY A 226 0.72 -6.66 -11.27
N LYS A 227 1.02 -6.27 -12.52
CA LYS A 227 0.96 -4.86 -12.97
C LYS A 227 -0.22 -4.60 -13.88
N TRP A 228 -0.78 -3.39 -13.80
CA TRP A 228 -1.94 -2.93 -14.55
C TRP A 228 -1.55 -2.02 -15.70
N GLY A 229 -2.31 -2.08 -16.79
CA GLY A 229 -2.21 -1.19 -17.95
C GLY A 229 -3.43 -1.29 -18.86
N VAL A 230 -3.41 -0.57 -19.98
CA VAL A 230 -4.49 -0.58 -20.97
C VAL A 230 -3.90 -0.86 -22.34
N MET A 231 -4.51 -1.77 -23.09
CA MET A 231 -4.12 -2.08 -24.45
C MET A 231 -5.33 -2.05 -25.39
N ASP A 232 -5.09 -1.83 -26.67
CA ASP A 232 -6.09 -2.15 -27.69
C ASP A 232 -6.16 -3.67 -27.93
N LYS A 233 -7.03 -4.09 -28.84
CA LYS A 233 -7.29 -5.51 -29.09
C LYS A 233 -6.23 -6.15 -29.98
N GLU A 234 -5.48 -5.33 -30.71
CA GLU A 234 -4.24 -5.65 -31.42
C GLU A 234 -3.04 -5.77 -30.47
N GLN A 235 -3.27 -5.64 -29.15
CA GLN A 235 -2.28 -5.75 -28.08
C GLN A 235 -1.24 -4.61 -28.10
N LYS A 236 -1.56 -3.50 -28.75
CA LYS A 236 -0.78 -2.28 -28.63
C LYS A 236 -1.08 -1.64 -27.28
N GLU A 237 -0.04 -1.41 -26.51
CA GLU A 237 -0.15 -0.70 -25.24
C GLU A 237 -0.57 0.76 -25.47
N ILE A 238 -1.69 1.14 -24.87
CA ILE A 238 -2.19 2.51 -24.81
C ILE A 238 -1.71 3.16 -23.50
N ILE A 239 -1.80 2.41 -22.40
CA ILE A 239 -1.22 2.73 -21.09
C ILE A 239 -0.28 1.57 -20.75
N PRO A 240 1.02 1.83 -20.50
CA PRO A 240 1.99 0.77 -20.21
C PRO A 240 1.58 -0.10 -19.03
N ILE A 241 1.87 -1.41 -19.10
CA ILE A 241 1.52 -2.38 -18.05
C ILE A 241 2.58 -2.36 -16.94
N GLU A 242 2.62 -1.26 -16.18
CA GLU A 242 3.67 -1.03 -15.17
C GLU A 242 3.15 -0.51 -13.82
N TYR A 243 1.84 -0.34 -13.69
CA TYR A 243 1.21 0.27 -12.51
C TYR A 243 0.83 -0.78 -11.48
N ASP A 244 0.89 -0.44 -10.20
CA ASP A 244 0.56 -1.36 -9.10
C ASP A 244 -0.96 -1.52 -8.92
N SER A 245 -1.73 -0.48 -9.20
CA SER A 245 -3.18 -0.47 -9.12
C SER A 245 -3.80 0.67 -9.94
N TYR A 246 -5.14 0.72 -10.00
CA TYR A 246 -5.91 1.79 -10.63
C TYR A 246 -7.16 2.13 -9.80
N ASN A 247 -7.67 3.36 -9.95
CA ASN A 247 -8.88 3.85 -9.30
C ASN A 247 -9.82 4.48 -10.34
N TRP A 248 -11.12 4.19 -10.22
CA TRP A 248 -12.15 4.89 -10.98
C TRP A 248 -12.61 6.12 -10.22
N GLU A 249 -12.31 7.30 -10.75
CA GLU A 249 -12.67 8.59 -10.13
C GLU A 249 -14.05 9.08 -10.61
N SER A 250 -14.45 8.67 -11.82
CA SER A 250 -15.79 8.91 -12.38
C SER A 250 -16.06 7.93 -13.54
N GLN A 251 -17.21 8.05 -14.21
CA GLN A 251 -17.54 7.20 -15.38
C GLN A 251 -16.60 7.36 -16.58
N GLU A 252 -15.83 8.46 -16.65
CA GLU A 252 -14.90 8.74 -17.75
C GLU A 252 -13.45 8.94 -17.29
N LEU A 253 -13.16 8.78 -15.99
CA LEU A 253 -11.86 9.10 -15.41
C LEU A 253 -11.28 7.91 -14.64
N ILE A 254 -10.10 7.49 -15.05
CA ILE A 254 -9.30 6.46 -14.37
C ILE A 254 -7.94 7.04 -13.95
N SER A 255 -7.51 6.71 -12.75
CA SER A 255 -6.20 7.07 -12.20
C SER A 255 -5.36 5.80 -12.02
N PHE A 256 -4.08 5.85 -12.38
CA PHE A 256 -3.16 4.73 -12.16
C PHE A 256 -2.12 5.06 -11.08
N VAL A 257 -1.83 4.08 -10.22
CA VAL A 257 -0.97 4.21 -9.04
C VAL A 257 0.31 3.42 -9.24
N LYS A 258 1.46 4.01 -8.93
CA LYS A 258 2.77 3.35 -8.92
C LYS A 258 3.54 3.77 -7.68
N ASN A 259 4.09 2.82 -6.93
CA ASN A 259 4.77 3.00 -5.65
C ASN A 259 3.90 3.74 -4.61
N GLY A 260 2.59 3.44 -4.57
CA GLY A 260 1.64 4.01 -3.62
C GLY A 260 1.23 5.47 -3.88
N LYS A 261 1.69 6.09 -4.98
CA LYS A 261 1.27 7.43 -5.40
C LYS A 261 0.53 7.37 -6.73
N ILE A 262 -0.53 8.17 -6.87
CA ILE A 262 -1.16 8.40 -8.17
C ILE A 262 -0.08 8.97 -9.10
N LYS A 263 0.08 8.35 -10.27
CA LYS A 263 1.09 8.75 -11.24
C LYS A 263 0.51 9.45 -12.45
N LYS A 264 -0.63 8.98 -12.95
CA LYS A 264 -1.27 9.55 -14.12
C LYS A 264 -2.78 9.40 -14.07
N HIS A 265 -3.45 10.43 -14.56
CA HIS A 265 -4.88 10.46 -14.80
C HIS A 265 -5.17 10.34 -16.29
N TYR A 266 -6.18 9.56 -16.64
CA TYR A 266 -6.59 9.36 -18.02
C TYR A 266 -8.10 9.53 -18.18
N ARG A 267 -8.47 10.28 -19.21
CA ARG A 267 -9.85 10.33 -19.68
C ARG A 267 -10.11 9.17 -20.64
N ILE A 268 -11.21 8.46 -20.42
CA ILE A 268 -11.70 7.40 -21.30
C ILE A 268 -13.01 7.86 -21.95
N ASP A 269 -12.91 8.44 -23.15
CA ASP A 269 -14.06 8.80 -23.99
C ASP A 269 -14.17 7.83 -25.17
N LYS A 270 -15.21 6.98 -25.14
CA LYS A 270 -15.47 5.92 -26.13
C LYS A 270 -14.23 5.03 -26.33
N SER A 271 -13.53 5.17 -27.43
CA SER A 271 -12.33 4.39 -27.77
C SER A 271 -11.02 5.12 -27.51
N ILE A 272 -11.09 6.40 -27.13
CA ILE A 272 -9.94 7.27 -27.04
C ILE A 272 -9.54 7.41 -25.57
N VAL A 273 -8.31 7.01 -25.29
CA VAL A 273 -7.65 7.29 -24.00
C VAL A 273 -6.83 8.57 -24.19
N ARG A 274 -7.09 9.58 -23.37
CA ARG A 274 -6.30 10.83 -23.36
C ARG A 274 -5.63 10.99 -22.02
N THR A 275 -4.36 11.36 -22.06
CA THR A 275 -3.64 11.78 -20.86
C THR A 275 -4.25 13.11 -20.40
N ILE A 276 -4.58 13.19 -19.13
CA ILE A 276 -4.92 14.45 -18.46
C ILE A 276 -3.62 14.98 -17.87
N GLY A 277 -3.48 16.30 -17.73
CA GLY A 277 -2.29 16.94 -17.19
C GLY A 277 -1.69 16.22 -15.96
N ASP A 278 -0.39 16.41 -15.77
CA ASP A 278 0.38 15.74 -14.71
C ASP A 278 0.06 16.35 -13.34
N TYR A 279 -1.01 15.87 -12.72
CA TYR A 279 -1.54 16.32 -11.43
C TYR A 279 -1.51 15.20 -10.39
N ASP A 280 -1.40 15.56 -9.11
CA ASP A 280 -1.47 14.63 -7.98
C ASP A 280 -2.91 14.22 -7.65
N GLU A 281 -3.86 15.14 -7.87
CA GLU A 281 -5.28 14.98 -7.53
C GLU A 281 -6.16 15.83 -8.46
N ILE A 282 -7.32 15.28 -8.88
CA ILE A 282 -8.43 16.04 -9.45
C ILE A 282 -9.53 16.10 -8.37
N ILE A 283 -9.92 17.30 -7.93
CA ILE A 283 -10.85 17.47 -6.81
C ILE A 283 -12.29 17.39 -7.33
N ASN A 284 -13.12 16.55 -6.72
CA ASN A 284 -14.55 16.35 -7.06
C ASN A 284 -14.83 16.18 -8.58
N PRO A 285 -14.13 15.26 -9.27
CA PRO A 285 -14.20 15.10 -10.72
C PRO A 285 -15.60 14.74 -11.24
N GLU A 286 -16.48 14.19 -10.40
CA GLU A 286 -17.87 13.90 -10.71
C GLU A 286 -18.71 15.16 -11.03
N ASN A 287 -18.27 16.33 -10.57
CA ASN A 287 -18.94 17.60 -10.77
C ASN A 287 -18.42 18.37 -11.99
N ILE A 288 -17.47 17.82 -12.77
CA ILE A 288 -16.84 18.51 -13.90
C ILE A 288 -17.83 18.92 -15.00
N ASN A 289 -18.97 18.23 -15.10
CA ASN A 289 -20.05 18.56 -16.05
C ASN A 289 -21.08 19.54 -15.47
N GLN A 290 -21.03 19.82 -14.16
CA GLN A 290 -21.94 20.73 -13.48
C GLN A 290 -21.41 22.16 -13.45
N TYR A 291 -20.08 22.33 -13.48
CA TYR A 291 -19.40 23.62 -13.38
C TYR A 291 -18.47 23.85 -14.59
N PRO A 292 -18.12 25.10 -14.91
CA PRO A 292 -17.28 25.40 -16.09
C PRO A 292 -15.87 24.84 -15.97
N VAL A 293 -15.34 24.74 -14.75
CA VAL A 293 -14.02 24.20 -14.43
C VAL A 293 -14.09 23.42 -13.11
N THR A 294 -13.12 22.54 -12.89
CA THR A 294 -12.85 21.89 -11.60
C THR A 294 -11.42 22.15 -11.14
N MET A 295 -11.16 21.93 -9.85
CA MET A 295 -9.85 22.12 -9.26
C MET A 295 -8.96 20.89 -9.44
N VAL A 296 -7.67 21.14 -9.63
CA VAL A 296 -6.61 20.11 -9.66
C VAL A 296 -5.50 20.50 -8.68
N LYS A 297 -4.80 19.53 -8.11
CA LYS A 297 -3.62 19.78 -7.27
C LYS A 297 -2.35 19.24 -7.89
N LYS A 298 -1.28 19.99 -7.74
CA LYS A 298 0.10 19.56 -8.02
C LYS A 298 1.04 20.21 -7.03
N ASP A 299 1.91 19.43 -6.38
CA ASP A 299 2.92 19.91 -5.45
C ASP A 299 2.33 20.81 -4.33
N GLY A 300 1.12 20.46 -3.88
CA GLY A 300 0.38 21.23 -2.86
C GLY A 300 -0.24 22.55 -3.34
N ARG A 301 -0.09 22.91 -4.62
CA ARG A 301 -0.75 24.06 -5.25
C ARG A 301 -2.02 23.62 -5.99
N ILE A 302 -2.95 24.55 -6.16
CA ILE A 302 -4.26 24.40 -6.77
C ILE A 302 -4.25 25.11 -8.12
N GLY A 303 -4.69 24.38 -9.15
CA GLY A 303 -4.96 24.86 -10.51
C GLY A 303 -6.37 24.49 -10.93
N PHE A 304 -6.69 24.71 -12.20
CA PHE A 304 -8.03 24.48 -12.74
C PHE A 304 -8.00 23.87 -14.14
N ILE A 305 -8.90 22.92 -14.37
CA ILE A 305 -9.16 22.32 -15.69
C ILE A 305 -10.62 22.48 -16.07
N ASP A 306 -10.93 22.56 -17.37
CA ASP A 306 -12.31 22.63 -17.86
C ASP A 306 -12.97 21.24 -17.99
N SER A 307 -14.23 21.20 -18.41
CA SER A 307 -15.00 19.96 -18.69
C SER A 307 -14.45 19.11 -19.83
N SER A 308 -13.50 19.62 -20.61
CA SER A 308 -12.75 18.84 -21.58
C SER A 308 -11.48 18.19 -21.00
N TYR A 309 -11.20 18.43 -19.71
CA TYR A 309 -9.98 18.08 -18.98
C TYR A 309 -8.72 18.81 -19.46
N THR A 310 -8.90 20.00 -20.04
CA THR A 310 -7.79 20.85 -20.49
C THR A 310 -7.43 21.84 -19.38
N GLU A 311 -6.13 22.09 -19.19
CA GLU A 311 -5.65 23.11 -18.23
C GLU A 311 -6.16 24.49 -18.64
N VAL A 312 -6.88 25.14 -17.73
CA VAL A 312 -7.32 26.54 -17.84
C VAL A 312 -6.40 27.45 -17.04
N MET A 313 -5.88 26.95 -15.92
CA MET A 313 -4.96 27.66 -15.04
C MET A 313 -4.05 26.64 -14.36
N ALA A 314 -2.74 26.82 -14.51
CA ALA A 314 -1.74 25.97 -13.89
C ALA A 314 -1.84 25.99 -12.34
N PRO A 315 -1.40 24.93 -11.64
CA PRO A 315 -1.38 24.91 -10.18
C PRO A 315 -0.45 25.97 -9.57
N VAL A 316 -1.03 27.09 -9.13
CA VAL A 316 -0.27 28.23 -8.57
C VAL A 316 -0.82 28.72 -7.23
N TYR A 317 -2.09 28.45 -6.94
CA TYR A 317 -2.74 28.93 -5.72
C TYR A 317 -2.50 28.00 -4.56
N GLU A 318 -2.34 28.53 -3.36
CA GLU A 318 -2.17 27.74 -2.15
C GLU A 318 -3.51 27.49 -1.44
N VAL A 319 -4.49 28.38 -1.64
CA VAL A 319 -5.89 28.23 -1.19
C VAL A 319 -6.81 28.71 -2.31
N CYS A 320 -7.93 28.02 -2.50
CA CYS A 320 -9.09 28.53 -3.24
C CYS A 320 -10.33 28.31 -2.37
N GLU A 321 -10.91 29.40 -1.87
CA GLU A 321 -12.16 29.33 -1.12
C GLU A 321 -13.36 29.50 -2.05
N SER A 322 -14.27 28.53 -1.97
CA SER A 322 -15.61 28.55 -2.56
C SER A 322 -15.70 28.73 -4.08
N PHE A 323 -15.82 27.61 -4.80
CA PHE A 323 -16.01 27.57 -6.26
C PHE A 323 -17.39 27.06 -6.71
N TYR A 324 -18.12 26.39 -5.80
CA TYR A 324 -19.33 25.62 -6.14
C TYR A 324 -20.64 26.24 -5.61
N ALA A 325 -20.59 27.40 -4.96
CA ALA A 325 -21.80 28.10 -4.53
C ALA A 325 -22.43 28.87 -5.71
N SER A 326 -23.72 28.64 -5.96
CA SER A 326 -24.45 29.10 -7.16
C SER A 326 -24.61 30.61 -7.31
N ASP A 327 -24.35 31.39 -6.25
CA ASP A 327 -24.56 32.83 -6.17
C ASP A 327 -23.26 33.65 -6.13
N LEU A 328 -22.09 33.01 -6.14
CA LEU A 328 -20.81 33.72 -6.11
C LEU A 328 -20.41 34.26 -7.49
N LYS A 329 -20.16 35.57 -7.54
CA LYS A 329 -19.63 36.26 -8.73
C LYS A 329 -18.14 35.97 -8.93
N LEU A 330 -17.37 35.96 -7.85
CA LEU A 330 -15.93 35.71 -7.82
C LEU A 330 -15.57 34.78 -6.65
N ALA A 331 -14.57 33.92 -6.85
CA ALA A 331 -14.00 33.02 -5.84
C ALA A 331 -12.66 33.59 -5.34
N ARG A 332 -12.38 33.42 -4.04
CA ARG A 332 -11.18 33.97 -3.41
C ARG A 332 -10.04 32.99 -3.51
N VAL A 333 -8.87 33.48 -3.91
CA VAL A 333 -7.67 32.66 -4.09
C VAL A 333 -6.50 33.26 -3.34
N PHE A 334 -5.61 32.41 -2.84
CA PHE A 334 -4.42 32.83 -2.10
C PHE A 334 -3.17 32.38 -2.83
N ARG A 335 -2.24 33.30 -3.07
CA ARG A 335 -0.93 33.03 -3.70
C ARG A 335 0.09 34.02 -3.16
N ASP A 336 1.28 33.52 -2.83
CA ASP A 336 2.45 34.33 -2.48
C ASP A 336 2.17 35.29 -1.31
N GLY A 337 1.49 34.78 -0.27
CA GLY A 337 1.20 35.55 0.94
C GLY A 337 -0.04 36.44 0.87
N HIS A 338 -0.72 36.52 -0.29
CA HIS A 338 -1.81 37.47 -0.50
C HIS A 338 -3.06 36.84 -1.09
N TRP A 339 -4.21 37.43 -0.79
CA TRP A 339 -5.49 37.09 -1.37
C TRP A 339 -5.79 37.91 -2.64
N GLY A 340 -6.48 37.26 -3.57
CA GLY A 340 -7.04 37.81 -4.79
C GLY A 340 -8.33 37.09 -5.18
N TYR A 341 -8.81 37.32 -6.40
CA TYR A 341 -10.09 36.79 -6.86
C TYR A 341 -10.05 36.31 -8.31
N ILE A 342 -10.68 35.15 -8.55
CA ILE A 342 -10.91 34.57 -9.87
C ILE A 342 -12.41 34.52 -10.17
N ASN A 343 -12.77 34.48 -11.45
CA ASN A 343 -14.15 34.22 -11.86
C ASN A 343 -14.46 32.71 -11.99
N LYS A 344 -15.71 32.37 -12.32
CA LYS A 344 -16.19 30.99 -12.53
C LYS A 344 -15.49 30.20 -13.65
N HIS A 345 -14.66 30.86 -14.47
CA HIS A 345 -13.84 30.25 -15.51
C HIS A 345 -12.36 30.19 -15.09
N ALA A 346 -12.05 30.33 -13.80
CA ALA A 346 -10.70 30.37 -13.24
C ALA A 346 -9.77 31.45 -13.81
N LYS A 347 -10.34 32.50 -14.43
CA LYS A 347 -9.56 33.67 -14.84
C LYS A 347 -9.39 34.61 -13.65
N GLU A 348 -8.15 35.01 -13.36
CA GLU A 348 -7.84 36.07 -12.38
C GLU A 348 -8.50 37.38 -12.81
N VAL A 349 -9.32 37.94 -11.92
CA VAL A 349 -10.01 39.23 -12.11
C VAL A 349 -9.35 40.30 -11.24
N ILE A 350 -9.03 39.94 -10.00
CA ILE A 350 -8.34 40.82 -9.06
C ILE A 350 -7.08 40.09 -8.59
N PRO A 351 -5.87 40.63 -8.85
CA PRO A 351 -4.61 39.98 -8.47
C PRO A 351 -4.49 39.72 -6.98
N CYS A 352 -3.72 38.69 -6.62
CA CYS A 352 -3.36 38.42 -5.23
C CYS A 352 -2.48 39.54 -4.67
N ARG A 353 -3.07 40.43 -3.86
CA ARG A 353 -2.37 41.59 -3.26
C ARG A 353 -2.85 41.97 -1.86
N PHE A 354 -3.94 41.39 -1.38
CA PHE A 354 -4.55 41.76 -0.10
C PHE A 354 -4.04 40.89 1.05
N GLU A 355 -3.77 41.47 2.23
CA GLU A 355 -3.35 40.67 3.40
C GLU A 355 -4.49 39.81 3.97
N ASP A 356 -5.73 40.33 3.90
CA ASP A 356 -6.97 39.61 4.17
C ASP A 356 -8.07 40.10 3.24
N SER A 357 -9.08 39.26 3.01
CA SER A 357 -10.22 39.62 2.19
C SER A 357 -11.43 38.77 2.54
N GLU A 358 -12.63 39.31 2.43
CA GLU A 358 -13.90 38.59 2.65
C GLU A 358 -14.47 38.07 1.33
N ASN A 359 -15.49 37.21 1.41
CA ASN A 359 -16.25 36.82 0.23
C ASN A 359 -17.11 38.00 -0.26
N PHE A 360 -17.36 38.05 -1.57
CA PHE A 360 -18.31 39.02 -2.12
C PHE A 360 -19.71 38.78 -1.57
N GLY A 361 -20.29 39.82 -0.97
CA GLY A 361 -21.68 39.82 -0.52
C GLY A 361 -22.67 39.84 -1.68
N ARG A 362 -23.96 39.68 -1.36
CA ARG A 362 -25.05 39.75 -2.35
C ARG A 362 -25.17 41.12 -3.03
N ASP A 363 -24.69 42.16 -2.35
CA ASP A 363 -24.59 43.53 -2.86
C ASP A 363 -23.44 43.73 -3.86
N GLY A 364 -22.53 42.75 -3.99
CA GLY A 364 -21.42 42.79 -4.94
C GLY A 364 -20.18 43.47 -4.41
N TYR A 365 -20.07 43.69 -3.10
CA TYR A 365 -18.88 44.23 -2.46
C TYR A 365 -18.17 43.19 -1.60
N ALA A 366 -16.86 43.36 -1.43
CA ALA A 366 -16.05 42.58 -0.49
C ALA A 366 -15.19 43.51 0.35
N LEU A 367 -15.12 43.26 1.66
CA LEU A 367 -14.19 43.93 2.56
C LEU A 367 -12.79 43.32 2.37
N VAL A 368 -11.78 44.17 2.15
CA VAL A 368 -10.37 43.76 2.00
C VAL A 368 -9.48 44.54 2.95
N GLN A 369 -8.31 43.97 3.22
CA GLN A 369 -7.20 44.62 3.91
C GLN A 369 -6.03 44.79 2.95
N PHE A 370 -5.53 46.02 2.82
CA PHE A 370 -4.35 46.36 2.02
C PHE A 370 -3.53 47.42 2.76
N GLU A 371 -2.23 47.18 2.93
CA GLU A 371 -1.30 48.08 3.63
C GLU A 371 -1.78 48.45 5.04
N GLY A 372 -2.48 47.53 5.70
CA GLY A 372 -3.04 47.74 7.05
C GLY A 372 -4.33 48.57 7.10
N GLU A 373 -4.85 49.04 5.96
CA GLU A 373 -6.15 49.70 5.87
C GLU A 373 -7.24 48.71 5.44
N ARG A 374 -8.45 48.87 5.98
CA ARG A 374 -9.64 48.13 5.54
C ARG A 374 -10.57 49.00 4.73
N PHE A 375 -11.00 48.50 3.58
CA PHE A 375 -11.99 49.14 2.73
C PHE A 375 -12.71 48.10 1.87
N CYS A 376 -13.84 48.47 1.28
CA CYS A 376 -14.54 47.60 0.37
C CYS A 376 -14.13 47.82 -1.07
N ILE A 377 -14.21 46.75 -1.85
CA ILE A 377 -14.01 46.76 -3.29
C ILE A 377 -15.24 46.20 -4.01
N ASP A 378 -15.44 46.64 -5.25
CA ASP A 378 -16.38 46.00 -6.16
C ASP A 378 -15.77 44.79 -6.89
N THR A 379 -16.53 44.18 -7.80
CA THR A 379 -16.08 43.01 -8.57
C THR A 379 -15.00 43.29 -9.61
N LEU A 380 -14.66 44.56 -9.85
CA LEU A 380 -13.52 44.96 -10.69
C LEU A 380 -12.27 45.22 -9.84
N GLY A 381 -12.42 45.28 -8.51
CA GLY A 381 -11.35 45.59 -7.56
C GLY A 381 -11.24 47.08 -7.25
N ASP A 382 -12.21 47.90 -7.67
CA ASP A 382 -12.23 49.33 -7.43
C ASP A 382 -12.73 49.63 -6.02
N ARG A 383 -12.07 50.56 -5.33
CA ARG A 383 -12.38 50.94 -3.94
C ARG A 383 -13.73 51.65 -3.86
N ILE A 384 -14.55 51.23 -2.89
CA ILE A 384 -15.88 51.79 -2.62
C ILE A 384 -15.83 52.61 -1.33
N GLN A 385 -16.36 53.84 -1.40
CA GLN A 385 -16.24 54.84 -0.33
C GLN A 385 -17.21 54.61 0.84
N ALA A 386 -18.37 54.00 0.58
CA ALA A 386 -19.39 53.71 1.58
C ALA A 386 -19.64 52.20 1.63
N CYS A 387 -19.30 51.58 2.74
CA CYS A 387 -19.49 50.15 2.93
C CYS A 387 -19.60 49.80 4.41
N ASP A 388 -20.71 49.16 4.77
CA ASP A 388 -21.01 48.75 6.16
C ASP A 388 -20.63 47.28 6.42
N HIS A 389 -19.83 46.67 5.54
CA HIS A 389 -19.39 45.28 5.71
C HIS A 389 -18.50 45.18 6.94
N MET A 390 -18.86 44.27 7.83
CA MET A 390 -18.07 43.93 8.99
C MET A 390 -17.21 42.70 8.71
N VAL A 391 -16.07 42.66 9.39
CA VAL A 391 -15.20 41.50 9.45
C VAL A 391 -15.98 40.27 9.95
N GLN A 392 -15.83 39.13 9.28
CA GLN A 392 -16.61 37.93 9.59
C GLN A 392 -15.86 36.89 10.42
N TRP A 393 -14.53 36.95 10.47
CA TRP A 393 -13.78 36.06 11.36
C TRP A 393 -14.12 36.33 12.83
N ARG A 394 -13.98 35.30 13.65
CA ARG A 394 -14.22 35.38 15.09
C ARG A 394 -12.89 35.38 15.83
N LYS A 395 -12.79 36.19 16.88
CA LYS A 395 -11.65 36.14 17.79
C LYS A 395 -11.80 34.90 18.69
N THR A 396 -10.74 34.11 18.81
CA THR A 396 -10.72 32.92 19.66
C THR A 396 -9.98 33.22 20.96
N ILE A 397 -8.70 32.86 21.07
CA ILE A 397 -7.86 33.07 22.25
C ILE A 397 -6.72 34.02 21.88
N GLY A 398 -6.50 35.05 22.71
CA GLY A 398 -5.50 36.07 22.41
C GLY A 398 -5.86 36.79 21.11
N ASN A 399 -4.89 36.96 20.19
CA ASN A 399 -5.12 37.58 18.89
C ASN A 399 -5.39 36.58 17.76
N ILE A 400 -5.62 35.31 18.07
CA ILE A 400 -5.96 34.29 17.08
C ILE A 400 -7.38 34.55 16.60
N VAL A 401 -7.56 34.50 15.29
CA VAL A 401 -8.85 34.67 14.62
C VAL A 401 -9.13 33.47 13.74
N ASN A 402 -10.40 33.13 13.54
CA ASN A 402 -10.79 32.03 12.66
C ASN A 402 -11.98 32.39 11.75
N ARG A 403 -11.92 31.89 10.51
CA ARG A 403 -12.99 31.94 9.51
C ARG A 403 -13.29 30.49 9.10
N GLY A 404 -14.43 29.96 9.55
CA GLY A 404 -14.71 28.53 9.41
C GLY A 404 -13.68 27.68 10.15
N TYR A 405 -12.95 26.85 9.40
CA TYR A 405 -11.89 25.96 9.91
C TYR A 405 -10.48 26.54 9.75
N LEU A 406 -10.34 27.72 9.14
CA LEU A 406 -9.05 28.35 8.92
C LEU A 406 -8.76 29.40 9.99
N TYR A 407 -7.49 29.50 10.36
CA TYR A 407 -6.99 30.36 11.42
C TYR A 407 -5.96 31.35 10.88
N GLY A 408 -5.90 32.51 11.52
CA GLY A 408 -4.90 33.55 11.29
C GLY A 408 -4.60 34.32 12.57
N LEU A 409 -3.74 35.34 12.47
CA LEU A 409 -3.32 36.17 13.59
C LEU A 409 -3.60 37.63 13.29
N THR A 410 -4.06 38.35 14.32
CA THR A 410 -4.21 39.79 14.29
C THR A 410 -3.24 40.48 15.25
N ASP A 411 -3.01 41.77 15.06
CA ASP A 411 -2.41 42.62 16.08
C ASP A 411 -3.45 43.01 17.17
N SER A 412 -3.06 43.90 18.09
CA SER A 412 -3.94 44.36 19.16
C SER A 412 -5.11 45.24 18.70
N VAL A 413 -4.99 45.88 17.54
CA VAL A 413 -6.01 46.76 16.95
C VAL A 413 -6.92 45.96 15.99
N GLY A 414 -6.56 44.71 15.74
CA GLY A 414 -7.33 43.76 14.96
C GLY A 414 -6.94 43.73 13.49
N ILE A 415 -5.81 44.32 13.08
CA ILE A 415 -5.25 44.19 11.72
C ILE A 415 -4.68 42.79 11.54
N VAL A 416 -4.97 42.14 10.41
CA VAL A 416 -4.46 40.79 10.11
C VAL A 416 -2.97 40.90 9.80
N VAL A 417 -2.15 40.21 10.60
CA VAL A 417 -0.69 40.14 10.45
C VAL A 417 -0.22 38.75 10.01
N LEU A 418 -1.04 37.74 10.20
CA LEU A 418 -0.86 36.40 9.64
C LEU A 418 -2.17 35.99 8.96
N PRO A 419 -2.16 35.68 7.65
CA PRO A 419 -3.38 35.45 6.88
C PRO A 419 -4.19 34.26 7.42
N VAL A 420 -5.51 34.35 7.27
CA VAL A 420 -6.47 33.33 7.76
C VAL A 420 -6.52 32.12 6.82
N ILE A 421 -5.42 31.35 6.77
CA ILE A 421 -5.21 30.23 5.83
C ILE A 421 -4.73 28.93 6.49
N TYR A 422 -4.52 28.92 7.81
CA TYR A 422 -3.91 27.80 8.51
C TYR A 422 -4.96 26.85 9.07
N ASP A 423 -4.73 25.54 8.98
CA ASP A 423 -5.66 24.53 9.49
C ASP A 423 -5.74 24.58 11.02
N GLN A 424 -4.61 24.89 11.67
CA GLN A 424 -4.52 25.08 13.11
C GLN A 424 -3.52 26.19 13.45
N LEU A 425 -3.81 26.92 14.53
CA LEU A 425 -2.92 27.93 15.09
C LEU A 425 -3.04 27.93 16.61
N TYR A 426 -1.92 27.77 17.31
CA TYR A 426 -1.89 27.77 18.77
C TYR A 426 -0.72 28.60 19.31
N LYS A 427 -0.97 29.37 20.36
CA LYS A 427 0.08 30.07 21.10
C LYS A 427 0.83 29.08 22.00
N MET A 428 2.16 29.09 21.96
CA MET A 428 2.97 28.28 22.87
C MET A 428 2.99 28.91 24.27
N PRO A 429 2.67 28.16 25.35
CA PRO A 429 2.67 28.72 26.71
C PRO A 429 4.06 29.22 27.11
N GLY A 430 4.14 30.45 27.66
CA GLY A 430 5.40 31.06 28.11
C GLY A 430 6.29 31.62 27.00
N GLU A 431 5.89 31.50 25.74
CA GLU A 431 6.69 31.85 24.57
C GLU A 431 6.03 32.96 23.73
N ASP A 432 6.85 33.67 22.96
CA ASP A 432 6.44 34.75 22.05
C ASP A 432 6.09 34.26 20.63
N PHE A 433 5.87 32.95 20.48
CA PHE A 433 5.68 32.28 19.19
C PHE A 433 4.37 31.51 19.11
N TYR A 434 3.94 31.30 17.87
CA TYR A 434 2.75 30.55 17.49
C TYR A 434 3.16 29.32 16.67
N ARG A 435 2.63 28.17 17.05
CA ARG A 435 2.69 26.96 16.24
C ARG A 435 1.52 26.96 15.28
N LEU A 436 1.83 26.86 13.99
CA LEU A 436 0.85 26.84 12.92
C LEU A 436 0.99 25.55 12.11
N SER A 437 -0.12 25.06 11.57
CA SER A 437 -0.09 23.94 10.65
C SER A 437 -0.95 24.18 9.42
N ARG A 438 -0.51 23.59 8.31
CA ARG A 438 -1.19 23.63 7.02
C ARG A 438 -0.90 22.34 6.26
N ASN A 439 -1.93 21.69 5.73
CA ASN A 439 -1.81 20.40 5.05
C ASN A 439 -1.03 19.37 5.89
N LYS A 440 -1.24 19.38 7.22
CA LYS A 440 -0.52 18.57 8.22
C LYS A 440 0.98 18.89 8.38
N GLN A 441 1.51 19.85 7.62
CA GLN A 441 2.87 20.37 7.80
C GLN A 441 2.87 21.49 8.84
N ILE A 442 3.92 21.54 9.65
CA ILE A 442 4.08 22.41 10.80
C ILE A 442 5.03 23.54 10.43
N GLY A 443 4.72 24.74 10.90
CA GLY A 443 5.57 25.91 10.88
C GLY A 443 5.50 26.67 12.20
N LEU A 444 6.22 27.78 12.26
CA LEU A 444 6.27 28.70 13.40
C LEU A 444 6.22 30.15 12.92
N ALA A 445 5.52 30.99 13.67
CA ALA A 445 5.49 32.43 13.46
C ALA A 445 5.66 33.16 14.79
N ASP A 446 6.19 34.39 14.76
CA ASP A 446 6.18 35.27 15.93
C ASP A 446 4.84 36.03 16.09
N LYS A 447 4.73 36.81 17.17
CA LYS A 447 3.57 37.67 17.44
C LYS A 447 3.30 38.77 16.42
N SER A 448 4.28 39.10 15.56
CA SER A 448 4.11 40.05 14.46
C SER A 448 3.60 39.37 13.18
N GLY A 449 3.43 38.03 13.20
CA GLY A 449 3.04 37.26 12.02
C GLY A 449 4.21 36.86 11.13
N LYS A 450 5.46 37.22 11.49
CA LYS A 450 6.63 36.82 10.71
C LYS A 450 6.83 35.31 10.83
N ILE A 451 6.87 34.64 9.67
CA ILE A 451 7.19 33.21 9.60
C ILE A 451 8.66 32.99 10.00
N ILE A 452 8.86 32.23 11.06
CA ILE A 452 10.19 31.78 11.54
C ILE A 452 10.55 30.46 10.86
N LEU A 453 9.60 29.52 10.84
CA LEU A 453 9.71 28.26 10.11
C LEU A 453 8.51 28.12 9.18
N PRO A 454 8.71 27.92 7.87
CA PRO A 454 7.60 27.68 6.95
C PRO A 454 6.91 26.34 7.23
N CYS A 455 5.63 26.23 6.88
CA CYS A 455 4.87 24.97 6.93
C CYS A 455 5.36 24.00 5.85
N VAL A 456 6.51 23.38 6.08
CA VAL A 456 7.09 22.34 5.21
C VAL A 456 7.60 21.13 6.01
N TYR A 457 7.45 21.16 7.33
CA TYR A 457 7.99 20.13 8.23
C TYR A 457 6.88 19.21 8.71
N GLU A 458 7.14 17.92 8.74
CA GLU A 458 6.19 16.92 9.23
C GLU A 458 6.17 16.86 10.76
N GLU A 459 7.30 17.18 11.39
CA GLU A 459 7.49 17.03 12.83
C GLU A 459 8.56 17.99 13.34
N ILE A 460 8.28 18.60 14.49
CA ILE A 460 9.26 19.26 15.35
C ILE A 460 9.27 18.48 16.66
N GLY A 461 10.40 17.85 16.97
CA GLY A 461 10.59 17.04 18.17
C GLY A 461 10.62 17.89 19.45
N GLN A 462 10.68 17.21 20.59
CA GLN A 462 10.87 17.89 21.86
C GLN A 462 12.29 18.45 21.97
N PHE A 463 12.42 19.61 22.61
CA PHE A 463 13.73 20.16 22.92
C PHE A 463 14.42 19.32 23.99
N TRP A 464 15.65 18.92 23.70
CA TRP A 464 16.49 18.22 24.65
C TRP A 464 17.05 19.18 25.69
N LYS A 465 16.64 18.98 26.95
CA LYS A 465 16.82 19.92 28.07
C LYS A 465 18.26 20.41 28.27
N ASP A 466 19.25 19.54 28.08
CA ASP A 466 20.65 19.89 28.34
C ASP A 466 21.37 20.53 27.15
N LYS A 467 20.82 20.38 25.94
CA LYS A 467 21.45 20.84 24.69
C LYS A 467 20.68 21.95 23.98
N ASN A 468 19.41 22.19 24.36
CA ASN A 468 18.53 23.18 23.75
C ASN A 468 18.41 23.05 22.22
N ILE A 469 18.44 21.82 21.73
CA ILE A 469 18.19 21.49 20.32
C ILE A 469 16.99 20.55 20.19
N ALA A 470 16.43 20.42 19.00
CA ALA A 470 15.33 19.51 18.69
C ALA A 470 15.50 18.91 17.29
N LEU A 471 14.93 17.72 17.05
CA LEU A 471 14.86 17.16 15.69
C LEU A 471 13.78 17.86 14.88
N LEU A 472 14.06 18.01 13.60
CA LEU A 472 13.13 18.49 12.60
C LEU A 472 13.04 17.45 11.49
N ARG A 473 11.82 17.06 11.09
CA ARG A 473 11.62 16.12 9.98
C ARG A 473 10.91 16.76 8.81
N ARG A 474 11.44 16.56 7.61
CA ARG A 474 10.86 16.96 6.33
C ARG A 474 11.24 15.97 5.25
N ASP A 475 10.29 15.61 4.39
CA ASP A 475 10.45 14.70 3.27
C ASP A 475 11.09 13.37 3.71
N THR A 476 10.68 12.85 4.88
CA THR A 476 11.25 11.68 5.57
C THR A 476 12.69 11.82 6.07
N MET A 477 13.34 12.96 5.85
CA MET A 477 14.71 13.25 6.25
C MET A 477 14.74 14.08 7.54
N PHE A 478 15.76 13.84 8.36
CA PHE A 478 15.99 14.48 9.65
C PHE A 478 17.01 15.60 9.55
N GLY A 479 16.75 16.66 10.30
CA GLY A 479 17.64 17.77 10.60
C GLY A 479 17.55 18.13 12.07
N VAL A 480 18.25 19.19 12.48
CA VAL A 480 18.33 19.67 13.86
C VAL A 480 18.15 21.18 13.90
N ILE A 481 17.36 21.64 14.87
CA ILE A 481 17.16 23.07 15.15
C ILE A 481 17.66 23.43 16.55
N ASP A 482 18.07 24.69 16.74
CA ASP A 482 18.33 25.29 18.04
C ASP A 482 17.06 25.81 18.73
N SER A 483 17.18 26.25 19.98
CA SER A 483 16.08 26.85 20.75
C SER A 483 15.60 28.21 20.23
N ASN A 484 16.32 28.82 19.29
CA ASN A 484 15.88 30.00 18.55
C ASN A 484 15.25 29.61 17.20
N PHE A 485 14.98 28.32 16.98
CA PHE A 485 14.42 27.73 15.76
C PHE A 485 15.30 27.91 14.50
N ARG A 486 16.60 28.13 14.69
CA ARG A 486 17.57 28.13 13.58
C ARG A 486 17.90 26.70 13.22
N ILE A 487 17.90 26.40 11.93
CA ILE A 487 18.33 25.10 11.41
C ILE A 487 19.85 25.01 11.56
N ILE A 488 20.32 24.18 12.49
CA ILE A 488 21.74 23.86 12.67
C ILE A 488 22.14 22.80 11.65
N ILE A 489 21.29 21.78 11.47
CA ILE A 489 21.53 20.66 10.57
C ILE A 489 20.36 20.57 9.60
N PRO A 490 20.59 20.69 8.28
CA PRO A 490 19.51 20.60 7.29
C PRO A 490 18.88 19.20 7.27
N CYS A 491 17.62 19.11 6.84
CA CYS A 491 16.89 17.84 6.69
C CYS A 491 17.39 17.03 5.48
N GLU A 492 18.60 16.48 5.59
CA GLU A 492 19.26 15.70 4.53
C GLU A 492 19.82 14.35 5.03
N TYR A 493 19.43 13.93 6.24
CA TYR A 493 19.87 12.70 6.86
C TYR A 493 18.72 11.71 7.01
N GLU A 494 18.95 10.44 6.70
CA GLU A 494 17.94 9.38 6.85
C GLU A 494 17.60 9.12 8.33
N LEU A 495 18.54 9.44 9.23
CA LEU A 495 18.39 9.31 10.68
C LEU A 495 19.36 10.28 11.37
N VAL A 496 18.91 10.86 12.48
CA VAL A 496 19.76 11.57 13.44
C VAL A 496 19.33 11.16 14.85
N GLN A 497 20.28 10.73 15.68
CA GLN A 497 20.06 10.28 17.05
C GLN A 497 21.22 10.69 17.95
N PHE A 498 20.95 11.02 19.21
CA PHE A 498 22.03 11.20 20.18
C PHE A 498 22.70 9.90 20.57
N ASP A 499 24.02 9.97 20.72
CA ASP A 499 24.75 9.02 21.53
C ASP A 499 24.89 9.50 22.98
N LEU A 500 25.40 8.60 23.82
CA LEU A 500 25.60 8.84 25.25
C LEU A 500 26.84 9.69 25.55
N THR A 501 27.64 10.03 24.53
CA THR A 501 28.77 10.97 24.66
C THR A 501 28.35 12.42 24.43
N GLY A 502 27.08 12.65 24.03
CA GLY A 502 26.56 13.96 23.68
C GLY A 502 26.77 14.36 22.22
N ASN A 503 27.20 13.40 21.38
CA ASN A 503 27.33 13.54 19.93
C ASN A 503 26.08 13.01 19.22
N LEU A 504 26.04 13.19 17.90
CA LEU A 504 24.94 12.80 17.03
C LEU A 504 25.38 11.67 16.08
N ILE A 505 24.75 10.51 16.23
CA ILE A 505 24.77 9.45 15.23
C ILE A 505 23.87 9.91 14.09
N PHE A 506 24.38 9.86 12.85
CA PHE A 506 23.60 10.17 11.67
C PHE A 506 23.71 9.06 10.64
N LYS A 507 22.71 8.99 9.75
CA LYS A 507 22.71 8.08 8.61
C LYS A 507 22.53 8.86 7.31
N LYS A 508 23.41 8.62 6.34
CA LYS A 508 23.38 9.26 5.02
C LYS A 508 23.79 8.24 3.96
N ASN A 509 23.02 8.15 2.87
CA ASN A 509 23.22 7.19 1.77
C ASN A 509 23.32 5.73 2.27
N GLY A 510 22.46 5.35 3.21
CA GLY A 510 22.45 4.01 3.79
C GLY A 510 23.51 3.74 4.87
N LEU A 511 24.44 4.66 5.13
CA LEU A 511 25.60 4.46 6.01
C LEU A 511 25.58 5.39 7.22
N PHE A 512 26.00 4.86 8.37
CA PHE A 512 26.06 5.53 9.66
C PHE A 512 27.42 6.18 9.91
N GLY A 513 27.38 7.37 10.51
CA GLY A 513 28.53 8.13 11.00
C GLY A 513 28.24 8.79 12.34
N LEU A 514 29.20 9.59 12.82
CA LEU A 514 29.10 10.38 14.05
C LEU A 514 29.52 11.83 13.77
N MET A 515 28.77 12.79 14.29
CA MET A 515 29.11 14.20 14.25
C MET A 515 28.86 14.84 15.61
N ASP A 516 29.50 15.96 15.87
CA ASP A 516 29.16 16.80 17.02
C ASP A 516 27.98 17.74 16.70
N ILE A 517 27.55 18.52 17.69
CA ILE A 517 26.48 19.52 17.55
C ILE A 517 26.88 20.74 16.71
N GLU A 518 28.17 20.96 16.49
CA GLU A 518 28.71 22.00 15.61
C GLU A 518 28.81 21.51 14.16
N THR A 519 28.31 20.31 13.88
CA THR A 519 28.28 19.63 12.57
C THR A 519 29.64 19.12 12.08
N ASN A 520 30.65 19.08 12.94
CA ASN A 520 31.93 18.48 12.61
C ASN A 520 31.75 16.95 12.53
N ILE A 521 32.08 16.37 11.38
CA ILE A 521 32.05 14.92 11.18
C ILE A 521 33.21 14.29 11.94
N LEU A 522 32.90 13.65 13.07
CA LEU A 522 33.86 12.93 13.91
C LEU A 522 34.18 11.55 13.32
N ILE A 523 33.16 10.87 12.77
CA ILE A 523 33.26 9.58 12.10
C ILE A 523 32.44 9.69 10.79
N PRO A 524 33.07 9.54 9.62
CA PRO A 524 32.35 9.61 8.34
C PRO A 524 31.32 8.47 8.19
N PRO A 525 30.29 8.63 7.34
CA PRO A 525 29.25 7.62 7.14
C PRO A 525 29.80 6.42 6.36
N LEU A 526 30.44 5.49 7.06
CA LEU A 526 31.14 4.34 6.46
C LEU A 526 30.49 3.00 6.78
N TYR A 527 29.56 2.94 7.73
CA TYR A 527 29.13 1.68 8.33
C TYR A 527 27.65 1.40 8.05
N GLN A 528 27.32 0.16 7.69
CA GLN A 528 25.95 -0.31 7.52
C GLN A 528 25.19 -0.41 8.85
N GLN A 529 25.93 -0.61 9.95
CA GLN A 529 25.42 -0.58 11.33
C GLN A 529 26.44 0.10 12.24
N PHE A 530 25.99 1.05 13.05
CA PHE A 530 26.75 1.70 14.11
C PHE A 530 25.79 2.32 15.13
N ASN A 531 25.87 1.87 16.39
CA ASN A 531 24.93 2.24 17.46
C ASN A 531 25.51 3.22 18.50
N GLY A 532 26.61 3.91 18.15
CA GLY A 532 27.34 4.77 19.08
C GLY A 532 28.10 3.99 20.15
N PHE A 533 28.62 4.70 21.14
CA PHE A 533 29.48 4.14 22.20
C PHE A 533 28.68 3.77 23.46
N ARG A 534 27.82 2.74 23.37
CA ARG A 534 26.95 2.30 24.48
C ARG A 534 27.68 1.74 25.70
N GLN A 535 28.89 1.17 25.54
CA GLN A 535 29.65 0.56 26.63
C GLN A 535 30.00 1.52 27.79
N ILE A 536 29.95 2.83 27.56
CA ILE A 536 30.20 3.87 28.56
C ILE A 536 29.23 3.80 29.74
N MET A 537 28.00 3.31 29.52
CA MET A 537 26.99 3.19 30.60
C MET A 537 27.25 2.03 31.56
N TYR A 538 27.87 0.95 31.10
CA TYR A 538 27.94 -0.31 31.86
C TYR A 538 29.33 -0.62 32.38
N THR A 539 30.35 0.06 31.86
CA THR A 539 31.75 -0.18 32.21
C THR A 539 32.44 1.15 32.54
N LYS A 540 33.24 1.19 33.61
CA LYS A 540 34.20 2.28 33.85
C LYS A 540 35.41 2.15 32.90
N ASP A 541 35.20 1.70 31.67
CA ASP A 541 36.26 1.56 30.68
C ASP A 541 36.63 2.96 30.17
N PRO A 542 37.88 3.43 30.37
CA PRO A 542 38.31 4.72 29.86
C PRO A 542 38.37 4.79 28.32
N ASN A 543 38.26 3.66 27.60
CA ASN A 543 38.35 3.57 26.14
C ASN A 543 37.18 2.75 25.55
N PRO A 544 35.97 3.32 25.45
CA PRO A 544 34.82 2.59 24.95
C PRO A 544 34.97 2.25 23.47
N TYR A 545 34.60 1.03 23.11
CA TYR A 545 34.58 0.54 21.74
C TYR A 545 33.14 0.38 21.25
N SER A 546 32.94 0.47 19.94
CA SER A 546 31.64 0.23 19.32
C SER A 546 31.78 -0.77 18.20
N MET A 547 30.89 -1.75 18.18
CA MET A 547 30.80 -2.71 17.09
C MET A 547 30.21 -2.02 15.85
N VAL A 548 30.80 -2.29 14.69
CA VAL A 548 30.39 -1.74 13.40
C VAL A 548 30.30 -2.83 12.34
N LEU A 549 29.41 -2.62 11.36
CA LEU A 549 29.27 -3.49 10.19
C LEU A 549 29.69 -2.73 8.92
N ARG A 550 30.65 -3.27 8.16
CA ARG A 550 31.02 -2.77 6.83
C ARG A 550 31.20 -3.97 5.90
N ASP A 551 30.71 -3.86 4.67
CA ASP A 551 30.78 -4.93 3.66
C ASP A 551 30.24 -6.28 4.15
N SER A 552 29.16 -6.24 4.94
CA SER A 552 28.55 -7.42 5.60
C SER A 552 29.46 -8.16 6.58
N LEU A 553 30.50 -7.49 7.10
CA LEU A 553 31.46 -8.04 8.07
C LEU A 553 31.59 -7.12 9.30
N TYR A 554 31.61 -7.74 10.48
CA TYR A 554 31.70 -7.07 11.77
C TYR A 554 33.15 -6.74 12.16
N GLY A 555 33.31 -5.62 12.84
CA GLY A 555 34.55 -5.14 13.46
C GLY A 555 34.25 -4.20 14.63
N TYR A 556 35.28 -3.57 15.18
CA TYR A 556 35.17 -2.58 16.26
C TYR A 556 35.98 -1.33 15.96
N ILE A 557 35.43 -0.17 16.34
CA ILE A 557 36.09 1.12 16.31
C ILE A 557 36.20 1.73 17.71
N ASN A 558 37.18 2.61 17.89
CA ASN A 558 37.26 3.48 19.06
C ASN A 558 36.53 4.82 18.83
N ILE A 559 36.49 5.67 19.86
CA ILE A 559 35.85 7.01 19.83
C ILE A 559 36.36 7.96 18.75
N LYS A 560 37.55 7.71 18.20
CA LYS A 560 38.14 8.48 17.09
C LYS A 560 37.79 7.91 15.71
N GLY A 561 36.90 6.90 15.65
CA GLY A 561 36.55 6.20 14.43
C GLY A 561 37.64 5.26 13.90
N LYS A 562 38.72 5.04 14.65
CA LYS A 562 39.79 4.11 14.22
C LYS A 562 39.36 2.67 14.47
N GLU A 563 39.41 1.84 13.45
CA GLU A 563 39.24 0.38 13.57
C GLU A 563 40.33 -0.20 14.48
N ILE A 564 39.89 -0.78 15.59
CA ILE A 564 40.72 -1.55 16.52
C ILE A 564 40.63 -3.05 16.22
N ILE A 565 39.49 -3.49 15.67
CA ILE A 565 39.28 -4.81 15.09
C ILE A 565 38.69 -4.58 13.69
N PRO A 566 39.39 -4.92 12.61
CA PRO A 566 38.90 -4.67 11.25
C PRO A 566 37.58 -5.40 10.95
N CYS A 567 36.73 -4.80 10.11
CA CYS A 567 35.50 -5.42 9.60
C CYS A 567 35.80 -6.61 8.69
N LYS A 568 36.07 -7.78 9.27
CA LYS A 568 36.40 -9.01 8.52
C LYS A 568 35.73 -10.28 9.06
N TYR A 569 34.89 -10.17 10.09
CA TYR A 569 34.29 -11.31 10.78
C TYR A 569 32.80 -11.41 10.49
N LYS A 570 32.31 -12.58 10.08
CA LYS A 570 30.85 -12.82 9.93
C LYS A 570 30.13 -12.93 11.27
N HIS A 571 30.81 -13.47 12.28
CA HIS A 571 30.31 -13.61 13.63
C HIS A 571 31.37 -13.12 14.61
N LEU A 572 31.00 -12.14 15.41
CA LEU A 572 31.83 -11.46 16.41
C LEU A 572 30.93 -11.19 17.63
N GLY A 573 31.47 -11.29 18.84
CA GLY A 573 30.73 -10.94 20.06
C GLY A 573 30.26 -9.48 20.03
N TYR A 574 29.08 -9.23 20.59
CA TYR A 574 28.42 -7.91 20.59
C TYR A 574 29.12 -6.86 21.44
N GLU A 575 29.84 -7.31 22.46
CA GLU A 575 30.59 -6.46 23.37
C GLU A 575 31.99 -7.01 23.60
N ILE A 576 32.94 -6.11 23.85
CA ILE A 576 34.25 -6.45 24.38
C ILE A 576 34.14 -6.47 25.89
N HIS A 577 34.39 -7.64 26.50
CA HIS A 577 34.44 -7.80 27.94
C HIS A 577 35.83 -8.27 28.36
N ASN A 578 36.39 -7.67 29.41
CA ASN A 578 37.75 -7.99 29.91
C ASN A 578 38.81 -8.01 28.79
N ASN A 579 38.73 -7.07 27.85
CA ASN A 579 39.60 -6.98 26.66
C ASN A 579 39.58 -8.22 25.76
N ARG A 580 38.45 -8.95 25.73
CA ARG A 580 38.24 -10.12 24.89
C ARG A 580 36.91 -10.02 24.16
N VAL A 581 36.90 -10.58 22.96
CA VAL A 581 35.68 -10.79 22.17
C VAL A 581 35.82 -12.10 21.41
N PHE A 582 34.76 -12.91 21.38
CA PHE A 582 34.80 -14.13 20.59
C PHE A 582 34.61 -13.83 19.11
N TYR A 583 35.16 -14.68 18.26
CA TYR A 583 34.96 -14.67 16.81
C TYR A 583 34.76 -16.10 16.31
N GLN A 584 34.14 -16.25 15.14
CA GLN A 584 33.96 -17.54 14.50
C GLN A 584 34.70 -17.62 13.16
N GLU A 585 35.36 -18.75 12.93
CA GLU A 585 36.00 -19.12 11.67
C GLU A 585 35.87 -20.63 11.47
N ASN A 586 35.54 -21.08 10.26
CA ASN A 586 35.34 -22.51 9.93
C ASN A 586 34.41 -23.26 10.92
N ASN A 587 33.30 -22.62 11.32
CA ASN A 587 32.33 -23.12 12.30
C ASN A 587 32.89 -23.38 13.71
N LYS A 588 34.09 -22.88 14.03
CA LYS A 588 34.69 -22.95 15.36
C LYS A 588 34.87 -21.55 15.93
N TYR A 589 34.84 -21.46 17.26
CA TYR A 589 34.97 -20.22 17.99
C TYR A 589 36.33 -20.10 18.67
N GLY A 590 36.86 -18.89 18.66
CA GLY A 590 38.08 -18.47 19.34
C GLY A 590 37.90 -17.09 19.97
N PHE A 591 38.98 -16.49 20.46
CA PHE A 591 38.95 -15.17 21.10
C PHE A 591 40.04 -14.24 20.57
N LEU A 592 39.66 -12.99 20.35
CA LEU A 592 40.55 -11.89 19.99
C LEU A 592 40.82 -11.00 21.19
N ASP A 593 41.96 -10.29 21.17
CA ASP A 593 42.18 -9.11 21.99
C ASP A 593 41.61 -7.83 21.32
N THR A 594 41.72 -6.70 22.01
CA THR A 594 41.28 -5.37 21.51
C THR A 594 42.09 -4.85 20.33
N THR A 595 43.18 -5.51 19.92
CA THR A 595 43.94 -5.21 18.70
C THR A 595 43.51 -6.07 17.51
N GLY A 596 42.56 -6.98 17.73
CA GLY A 596 42.09 -7.95 16.73
C GLY A 596 43.03 -9.14 16.54
N LYS A 597 44.02 -9.34 17.43
CA LYS A 597 44.91 -10.49 17.39
C LYS A 597 44.25 -11.67 18.11
N ALA A 598 44.33 -12.85 17.50
CA ALA A 598 43.85 -14.07 18.13
C ALA A 598 44.69 -14.40 19.37
N VAL A 599 44.04 -14.38 20.52
CA VAL A 599 44.57 -14.90 21.80
C VAL A 599 44.32 -16.40 21.86
N VAL A 600 43.16 -16.82 21.39
CA VAL A 600 42.78 -18.22 21.26
C VAL A 600 42.30 -18.47 19.84
N ALA A 601 42.93 -19.43 19.15
CA ALA A 601 42.54 -19.84 17.80
C ALA A 601 41.12 -20.45 17.80
N PRO A 602 40.42 -20.47 16.65
CA PRO A 602 39.05 -20.96 16.58
C PRO A 602 39.06 -22.49 16.61
N VAL A 603 38.90 -23.06 17.81
CA VAL A 603 39.01 -24.52 18.04
C VAL A 603 37.83 -25.11 18.83
N TYR A 604 36.91 -24.26 19.31
CA TYR A 604 35.78 -24.66 20.14
C TYR A 604 34.48 -24.69 19.35
N ASP A 605 33.57 -25.60 19.73
CA ASP A 605 32.25 -25.73 19.10
C ASP A 605 31.30 -24.62 19.53
N ARG A 606 31.38 -24.19 20.80
CA ARG A 606 30.64 -23.07 21.38
C ARG A 606 31.48 -22.38 22.45
N VAL A 607 31.18 -21.13 22.72
CA VAL A 607 31.82 -20.32 23.77
C VAL A 607 30.80 -19.39 24.43
N PHE A 608 31.07 -18.95 25.64
CA PHE A 608 30.41 -17.80 26.25
C PHE A 608 31.32 -16.56 26.29
N ASP A 609 30.72 -15.40 26.47
CA ASP A 609 31.44 -14.14 26.66
C ASP A 609 32.28 -14.13 27.94
N PHE A 610 33.39 -13.38 27.91
CA PHE A 610 34.25 -13.17 29.07
C PHE A 610 33.63 -12.17 30.06
N ILE A 611 32.60 -12.57 30.79
CA ILE A 611 32.01 -11.74 31.85
C ILE A 611 33.05 -11.43 32.95
N THR A 612 34.00 -12.36 33.16
CA THR A 612 35.14 -12.21 34.09
C THR A 612 36.46 -12.58 33.41
N ASP A 613 37.50 -12.88 34.20
CA ASP A 613 38.79 -13.41 33.78
C ASP A 613 38.74 -14.89 33.30
N VAL A 614 37.59 -15.55 33.45
CA VAL A 614 37.34 -16.93 33.00
C VAL A 614 36.07 -17.02 32.15
N THR A 615 36.00 -18.01 31.27
CA THR A 615 34.80 -18.32 30.47
C THR A 615 34.65 -19.83 30.23
N ALA A 616 33.45 -20.25 29.84
CA ALA A 616 33.19 -21.63 29.45
C ALA A 616 33.27 -21.82 27.93
N VAL A 617 33.85 -22.94 27.53
CA VAL A 617 34.00 -23.34 26.13
C VAL A 617 33.59 -24.80 25.96
N GLN A 618 33.04 -25.12 24.79
CA GLN A 618 32.60 -26.47 24.44
C GLN A 618 33.53 -27.08 23.39
N ARG A 619 33.85 -28.37 23.57
CA ARG A 619 34.49 -29.19 22.54
C ARG A 619 33.79 -30.55 22.49
N GLY A 620 33.25 -30.91 21.33
CA GLY A 620 32.36 -32.06 21.20
C GLY A 620 31.10 -31.87 22.04
N SER A 621 30.75 -32.88 22.84
CA SER A 621 29.59 -32.83 23.75
C SER A 621 29.87 -32.23 25.12
N LYS A 622 31.14 -31.91 25.43
CA LYS A 622 31.56 -31.54 26.79
C LYS A 622 32.03 -30.09 26.88
N TRP A 623 31.88 -29.51 28.06
CA TRP A 623 32.27 -28.15 28.41
C TRP A 623 33.45 -28.14 29.39
N ALA A 624 34.24 -27.08 29.35
CA ALA A 624 35.33 -26.78 30.27
C ALA A 624 35.43 -25.27 30.54
N LEU A 625 36.10 -24.90 31.63
CA LEU A 625 36.52 -23.51 31.88
C LEU A 625 37.92 -23.25 31.32
N ILE A 626 38.11 -22.06 30.77
CA ILE A 626 39.42 -21.52 30.36
C ILE A 626 39.65 -20.14 30.97
N ASP A 627 40.93 -19.78 31.12
CA ASP A 627 41.33 -18.41 31.48
C ASP A 627 41.36 -17.47 30.25
N GLY A 628 41.57 -16.17 30.48
CA GLY A 628 41.71 -15.16 29.43
C GLY A 628 42.90 -15.32 28.47
N LYS A 629 43.77 -16.32 28.67
CA LYS A 629 44.86 -16.73 27.76
C LYS A 629 44.53 -18.05 27.02
N GLY A 630 43.37 -18.65 27.27
CA GLY A 630 42.95 -19.93 26.68
C GLY A 630 43.49 -21.16 27.39
N LYS A 631 44.11 -21.03 28.57
CA LYS A 631 44.57 -22.17 29.34
C LYS A 631 43.37 -22.85 29.99
N LEU A 632 43.31 -24.19 29.89
CA LEU A 632 42.30 -24.98 30.58
C LEU A 632 42.45 -24.83 32.11
N ILE A 633 41.33 -24.48 32.75
CA ILE A 633 41.16 -24.47 34.20
C ILE A 633 40.55 -25.80 34.64
N THR A 634 39.60 -26.32 33.86
CA THR A 634 39.03 -27.66 34.05
C THR A 634 39.21 -28.49 32.77
N GLU A 635 39.10 -29.80 32.89
CA GLU A 635 39.01 -30.68 31.74
C GLU A 635 37.63 -30.62 31.07
N PHE A 636 37.52 -31.13 29.84
CA PHE A 636 36.26 -31.23 29.08
C PHE A 636 35.40 -32.39 29.58
N ILE A 637 34.87 -32.27 30.80
CA ILE A 637 34.15 -33.35 31.49
C ILE A 637 32.67 -33.06 31.76
N TYR A 638 32.27 -31.80 31.69
CA TYR A 638 30.92 -31.35 32.03
C TYR A 638 29.98 -31.44 30.85
N ASP A 639 28.74 -31.88 31.07
CA ASP A 639 27.68 -31.91 30.05
C ASP A 639 27.16 -30.51 29.72
N MET A 640 27.17 -29.61 30.71
CA MET A 640 26.80 -28.22 30.56
C MET A 640 27.46 -27.37 31.64
N ILE A 641 27.77 -26.12 31.29
CA ILE A 641 28.16 -25.07 32.23
C ILE A 641 27.15 -23.93 32.06
N VAL A 642 26.57 -23.44 33.15
CA VAL A 642 25.61 -22.33 33.12
C VAL A 642 26.27 -21.09 33.72
N GLY A 643 26.47 -20.08 32.87
CA GLY A 643 27.34 -18.92 33.14
C GLY A 643 26.68 -17.69 33.77
N HIS A 644 25.52 -17.82 34.42
CA HIS A 644 24.82 -16.67 34.99
C HIS A 644 24.39 -16.95 36.43
N THR A 645 25.21 -16.53 37.40
CA THR A 645 24.75 -16.34 38.78
C THR A 645 24.86 -14.85 39.11
N TRP A 646 23.71 -14.25 39.38
CA TRP A 646 23.34 -12.89 39.04
C TRP A 646 23.93 -11.76 39.91
N TYR A 647 24.89 -12.02 40.80
CA TYR A 647 25.33 -10.97 41.76
C TYR A 647 26.81 -10.93 42.16
N ASP A 648 27.62 -11.99 42.05
CA ASP A 648 29.04 -11.93 42.50
C ASP A 648 30.07 -12.52 41.53
N GLN A 649 29.66 -12.97 40.33
CA GLN A 649 30.55 -13.45 39.24
C GLN A 649 31.65 -14.47 39.65
N GLN A 650 31.60 -15.08 40.84
CA GLN A 650 32.67 -15.88 41.44
C GLN A 650 32.45 -17.39 41.34
N PHE A 651 31.20 -17.83 41.14
CA PHE A 651 30.81 -19.24 41.14
C PHE A 651 30.09 -19.63 39.85
N VAL A 652 30.32 -20.86 39.42
CA VAL A 652 29.79 -21.41 38.17
C VAL A 652 29.08 -22.73 38.44
N VAL A 653 27.87 -22.89 37.92
CA VAL A 653 27.10 -24.14 38.00
C VAL A 653 27.53 -25.06 36.87
N VAL A 654 27.85 -26.31 37.22
CA VAL A 654 28.28 -27.34 36.27
C VAL A 654 27.39 -28.57 36.37
N TYR A 655 27.09 -29.17 35.22
CA TYR A 655 26.29 -30.38 35.10
C TYR A 655 27.16 -31.54 34.61
N GLN A 656 26.99 -32.70 35.24
CA GLN A 656 27.62 -33.96 34.85
C GLN A 656 26.71 -35.14 35.21
N ASN A 657 26.46 -36.05 34.26
CA ASN A 657 25.67 -37.26 34.46
C ASN A 657 24.27 -37.00 35.07
N ASN A 658 23.54 -36.00 34.54
CA ASN A 658 22.22 -35.55 35.03
C ASN A 658 22.19 -35.02 36.48
N LYS A 659 23.35 -34.76 37.08
CA LYS A 659 23.48 -34.06 38.36
C LYS A 659 24.23 -32.75 38.16
N CYS A 660 24.11 -31.84 39.12
CA CYS A 660 24.79 -30.56 39.12
C CYS A 660 25.53 -30.31 40.42
N GLY A 661 26.53 -29.44 40.33
CA GLY A 661 27.33 -28.94 41.44
C GLY A 661 27.81 -27.52 41.13
N VAL A 662 28.61 -26.96 42.04
CA VAL A 662 29.16 -25.60 41.91
C VAL A 662 30.67 -25.68 41.97
N ILE A 663 31.34 -24.95 41.08
CA ILE A 663 32.78 -24.74 41.10
C ILE A 663 33.12 -23.25 41.23
N ASP A 664 34.29 -22.95 41.78
CA ASP A 664 34.86 -21.61 41.71
C ASP A 664 35.56 -21.36 40.36
N LYS A 665 36.03 -20.12 40.13
CA LYS A 665 36.79 -19.74 38.93
C LYS A 665 38.12 -20.51 38.74
N LYS A 666 38.63 -21.18 39.77
CA LYS A 666 39.84 -22.02 39.70
C LYS A 666 39.50 -23.47 39.39
N GLY A 667 38.22 -23.80 39.19
CA GLY A 667 37.75 -25.16 38.92
C GLY A 667 37.62 -26.03 40.18
N LYS A 668 37.76 -25.47 41.39
CA LYS A 668 37.59 -26.21 42.63
C LYS A 668 36.11 -26.43 42.90
N LEU A 669 35.71 -27.67 43.22
CA LEU A 669 34.36 -27.98 43.69
C LEU A 669 34.07 -27.26 45.01
N ILE A 670 33.03 -26.44 44.96
CA ILE A 670 32.42 -25.73 46.09
C ILE A 670 31.22 -26.54 46.60
N LEU A 671 30.42 -27.09 45.67
CA LEU A 671 29.40 -28.09 45.96
C LEU A 671 29.63 -29.33 45.09
N PRO A 672 29.55 -30.55 45.66
CA PRO A 672 29.71 -31.80 44.91
C PRO A 672 28.64 -31.95 43.82
N ILE A 673 28.95 -32.72 42.77
CA ILE A 673 28.04 -32.94 41.63
C ILE A 673 27.08 -34.09 41.95
N GLU A 674 26.12 -33.83 42.82
CA GLU A 674 25.13 -34.82 43.29
C GLU A 674 23.70 -34.28 43.37
N TYR A 675 23.50 -33.00 43.07
CA TYR A 675 22.22 -32.31 43.17
C TYR A 675 21.41 -32.44 41.86
N GLU A 676 20.09 -32.48 41.96
CA GLU A 676 19.17 -32.50 40.82
C GLU A 676 19.03 -31.11 40.19
N ALA A 677 19.10 -30.06 41.02
CA ALA A 677 19.05 -28.67 40.58
C ALA A 677 19.73 -27.74 41.60
N ILE A 678 20.25 -26.62 41.11
CA ILE A 678 20.70 -25.45 41.88
C ILE A 678 19.85 -24.26 41.40
N HIS A 679 19.09 -23.64 42.31
CA HIS A 679 18.08 -22.63 41.98
C HIS A 679 18.55 -21.21 42.27
N ASP A 680 18.94 -20.97 43.52
CA ASP A 680 19.23 -19.64 44.05
C ASP A 680 20.58 -19.62 44.78
N PHE A 681 21.14 -18.42 44.93
CA PHE A 681 22.36 -18.14 45.67
C PHE A 681 22.13 -16.96 46.61
N SER A 682 22.61 -17.08 47.84
CA SER A 682 22.61 -15.99 48.82
C SER A 682 24.01 -15.80 49.40
N GLN A 683 24.48 -14.55 49.40
CA GLN A 683 25.69 -14.16 50.11
C GLN A 683 25.48 -12.78 50.74
N ALA A 684 25.27 -12.75 52.05
CA ALA A 684 25.36 -11.51 52.81
C ALA A 684 26.82 -11.21 53.14
N THR A 685 27.21 -9.94 53.11
CA THR A 685 28.57 -9.48 53.43
C THR A 685 29.06 -10.07 54.76
N GLY A 686 30.12 -10.87 54.71
CA GLY A 686 30.74 -11.51 55.88
C GLY A 686 30.24 -12.92 56.21
N LEU A 687 29.27 -13.46 55.47
CA LEU A 687 28.81 -14.85 55.62
C LEU A 687 29.35 -15.76 54.49
N LYS A 688 29.44 -17.07 54.78
CA LYS A 688 29.74 -18.07 53.75
C LYS A 688 28.59 -18.11 52.74
N PRO A 689 28.89 -18.35 51.45
CA PRO A 689 27.85 -18.50 50.44
C PRO A 689 26.93 -19.68 50.74
N GLU A 690 25.62 -19.49 50.54
CA GLU A 690 24.60 -20.53 50.64
C GLU A 690 23.92 -20.72 49.27
N PHE A 691 23.66 -21.98 48.91
CA PHE A 691 23.00 -22.33 47.65
C PHE A 691 21.69 -23.06 47.92
N ARG A 692 20.63 -22.68 47.21
CA ARG A 692 19.36 -23.40 47.26
C ARG A 692 19.39 -24.56 46.28
N VAL A 693 19.41 -25.78 46.79
CA VAL A 693 19.62 -27.01 46.02
C VAL A 693 18.44 -27.96 46.15
N THR A 694 18.25 -28.83 45.14
CA THR A 694 17.33 -29.96 45.21
C THR A 694 18.10 -31.27 45.20
N LYS A 695 17.83 -32.14 46.19
CA LYS A 695 18.39 -33.50 46.27
C LYS A 695 17.30 -34.46 46.74
N ASN A 696 17.13 -35.58 46.04
CA ASN A 696 16.12 -36.61 46.34
C ASN A 696 14.70 -36.01 46.44
N GLY A 697 14.35 -35.08 45.54
CA GLY A 697 13.03 -34.43 45.51
C GLY A 697 12.76 -33.37 46.60
N SER A 698 13.69 -33.11 47.51
CA SER A 698 13.57 -32.07 48.55
C SER A 698 14.46 -30.87 48.24
N THR A 699 13.94 -29.65 48.46
CA THR A 699 14.69 -28.39 48.23
C THR A 699 15.04 -27.73 49.55
N TYR A 700 16.31 -27.39 49.75
CA TYR A 700 16.83 -26.79 50.98
C TYR A 700 18.07 -25.91 50.69
N TRP A 701 18.50 -25.14 51.69
CA TRP A 701 19.73 -24.33 51.61
C TRP A 701 20.93 -25.17 52.06
N GLU A 702 21.93 -25.28 51.19
CA GLU A 702 23.19 -25.98 51.44
C GLU A 702 24.30 -24.97 51.73
N ASN A 703 25.01 -25.20 52.82
CA ASN A 703 26.13 -24.37 53.25
C ASN A 703 27.43 -24.87 52.62
N VAL A 704 28.26 -23.95 52.13
CA VAL A 704 29.61 -24.30 51.67
C VAL A 704 30.51 -24.56 52.88
N LEU A 705 31.11 -25.75 52.97
CA LEU A 705 32.07 -26.13 54.01
C LEU A 705 33.37 -25.32 53.94
#